data_AF-A0A812G0Y1-F1
#
_entry.id   AF-A0A812G0Y1-F1
#
_cell.length_a   1.000
_cell.length_b   1.000
_cell.length_c   1.000
_cell.angle_alpha   90.00
_cell.angle_beta   90.00
_cell.angle_gamma   90.00
#
_symmetry.space_group_name_H-M   'P 1'
#
loop_
_entity.id
_entity.type
_entity.pdbx_description
1 polymer ?
#
loop_
_entity_poly.entity_id
_entity_poly.type
_entity_poly.pdbx_seq_one_letter_code
_entity_poly.pdbx_strand_id
1 'polypeptide(L)'
;MELRSHQNEAVNNIVDSYLRKEKRALVSMPIGTGKSAVILSAIEMIFDTNPAKQFIILVNTRDLKHQFEHLIEIHWSNLGSQIHVETCQYFLRESSKINCDNLVVFADSIHFNYFIKIHGFFESLNDESSFFCYFTHTPSQLYRASQFAPIVYRYTFEQAIGDKNLVPIRVHREFIPDDENRLKFAVGKVLSEVSNKSNRKVVFSCQNIEDAILAHKELKEIASEDSIVLLTSKTRDVQLLLNDFNSNKNIKYCVGVNLVLEIVNNPDVTDIVLLRRLSDSRLVQAISRVNRLNENKDSGFVWDFARNDIDKVLSNYGFIESKYIDRDDVSWVDAYKEVRKLLSEFYNQEEDESSSILFELCYNDKIFRDANSWIAKTTGPKVLDPLRVYSSISDSRIEKELRITRINSYCKLLSQFLGGLHEPVFYPNINFSGSPSLNHELLIVERSKQEVSYLWEIFHDAIYFPERGINRSSLVAFKNWGASDLRNLSIFLFLVQPDYFLPLDKQTLSLLKQYGKIKKEPSLVREYNQLLTGGNTTAYRTIYFLSRNKNNPSDLSALEKSDYDSYIGGLSLNLLSEHKCRILAVTPKKNCNTRFLRSLTEDKCYKFYQDFDLKGDEIHYISDREHGLFDLSDLKLCISSIVGKNGTGKSTIIELLMAAFNNVTSKTNDYSKVVGLHKLDWIEDINLDFWFETDSIYRVSMEGESIEILKYKHDGDDIYVFDVAINTSEFDYGSFFYTLNVNYSLHALNSRHQGEWIERLFHKNDGYQTPIVLEPYRVEGNIDVNVQEALAKQRLLSNILMVESSDSVDEYSLRNLKDGVNASYLSLHINTEKNSNNSQDEQSILLHDIESEKLLSLVFDRFSVNIADNDDFYLRNIKVFDTACKYIINKLYQISSKYATYNEYFDQKRNKFVYANRFISRLYNDHSHITYKIRQAINYIKYDIYRGSCRGEIALDETSQKIHNITKHDSDEKLEYLLPPSFFKVGIYLENKVEFSELSSGEKQKIYVISSILYHLRNLDSVSASGNKDLIKFNYVNIFLDEVELCFHPELQRTFIYDLRKAINKLNLNYIYGVNFCFVTHSPFLLSDIPSGNIMFLDNNKDKSTSPNKLSSIHQNTFAANVHDLLIDGFFMDSSIGKFAEETIREIVKFHSKVIRNDDINSLKEEYLSLSERFEYTHEIISDSYIKGVVYNHLSEIKDKLNLLQDKDSIELEIAQLERKLENLKGIYNASN
;
A
#
# COMPACT_ATOMS: atom_id res chain seq x y z
N MET A 1 -14.34 0.69 -51.77
CA MET A 1 -12.94 0.86 -51.28
C MET A 1 -12.60 -0.30 -50.33
N GLU A 2 -11.35 -0.75 -50.24
CA GLU A 2 -10.95 -1.69 -49.17
C GLU A 2 -10.86 -0.96 -47.83
N LEU A 3 -11.73 -1.31 -46.90
CA LEU A 3 -11.84 -0.67 -45.58
C LEU A 3 -11.19 -1.52 -44.49
N ARG A 4 -10.57 -0.86 -43.52
CA ARG A 4 -10.08 -1.48 -42.28
C ARG A 4 -11.25 -1.87 -41.36
N SER A 5 -11.02 -2.74 -40.37
CA SER A 5 -12.07 -3.26 -39.48
C SER A 5 -12.89 -2.15 -38.80
N HIS A 6 -12.23 -1.17 -38.18
CA HIS A 6 -12.89 -0.03 -37.52
C HIS A 6 -13.62 0.89 -38.51
N GLN A 7 -13.16 0.95 -39.76
CA GLN A 7 -13.83 1.73 -40.81
C GLN A 7 -15.11 1.03 -41.28
N ASN A 8 -15.06 -0.29 -41.47
CA ASN A 8 -16.25 -1.10 -41.79
C ASN A 8 -17.31 -0.99 -40.68
N GLU A 9 -16.87 -1.08 -39.43
CA GLU A 9 -17.76 -0.94 -38.28
C GLU A 9 -18.39 0.46 -38.21
N ALA A 10 -17.62 1.52 -38.47
CA ALA A 10 -18.15 2.88 -38.56
C ALA A 10 -19.21 3.02 -39.67
N VAL A 11 -18.93 2.50 -40.87
CA VAL A 11 -19.85 2.54 -42.01
C VAL A 11 -21.15 1.81 -41.66
N ASN A 12 -21.06 0.59 -41.12
CA ASN A 12 -22.23 -0.22 -40.76
C ASN A 12 -23.12 0.51 -39.74
N ASN A 13 -22.54 1.09 -38.68
CA ASN A 13 -23.31 1.82 -37.67
C ASN A 13 -24.00 3.07 -38.23
N ILE A 14 -23.36 3.79 -39.16
CA ILE A 14 -23.96 4.94 -39.84
C ILE A 14 -25.13 4.50 -40.72
N VAL A 15 -24.95 3.44 -41.51
CA VAL A 15 -25.97 2.90 -42.40
C VAL A 15 -27.15 2.35 -41.59
N ASP A 16 -26.89 1.64 -40.51
CA ASP A 16 -27.93 1.13 -39.61
C ASP A 16 -28.75 2.26 -38.96
N SER A 17 -28.09 3.33 -38.50
CA SER A 17 -28.74 4.54 -37.99
C SER A 17 -29.67 5.16 -39.04
N TYR A 18 -29.18 5.29 -40.28
CA TYR A 18 -29.98 5.76 -41.41
C TYR A 18 -31.18 4.84 -41.73
N LEU A 19 -30.98 3.52 -41.76
CA LEU A 19 -32.04 2.54 -42.04
C LEU A 19 -33.13 2.51 -40.95
N ARG A 20 -32.75 2.79 -39.70
CA ARG A 20 -33.69 2.99 -38.58
C ARG A 20 -34.46 4.31 -38.65
N LYS A 21 -34.26 5.09 -39.71
CA LYS A 21 -34.84 6.42 -39.92
C LYS A 21 -34.47 7.41 -38.83
N GLU A 22 -33.31 7.24 -38.20
CA GLU A 22 -32.76 8.27 -37.33
C GLU A 22 -32.39 9.47 -38.21
N LYS A 23 -32.73 10.68 -37.78
CA LYS A 23 -32.44 11.89 -38.56
C LYS A 23 -30.98 12.36 -38.43
N ARG A 24 -30.25 11.85 -37.42
CA ARG A 24 -28.94 12.37 -37.04
C ARG A 24 -28.03 11.27 -36.50
N ALA A 25 -26.75 11.41 -36.82
CA ALA A 25 -25.70 10.53 -36.33
C ALA A 25 -24.45 11.33 -35.96
N LEU A 26 -23.75 10.89 -34.91
CA LEU A 26 -22.49 11.47 -34.47
C LEU A 26 -21.40 10.39 -34.45
N VAL A 27 -20.30 10.66 -35.15
CA VAL A 27 -19.17 9.74 -35.29
C VAL A 27 -17.90 10.41 -34.76
N SER A 28 -17.22 9.75 -33.83
CA SER A 28 -15.94 10.22 -33.30
C SER A 28 -14.81 9.34 -33.78
N MET A 29 -13.85 9.90 -34.52
CA MET A 29 -12.66 9.20 -34.96
C MET A 29 -11.43 10.12 -34.88
N PRO A 30 -10.23 9.61 -34.50
CA PRO A 30 -9.02 10.43 -34.44
C PRO A 30 -8.61 10.92 -35.83
N ILE A 31 -7.81 11.99 -35.91
CA ILE A 31 -7.24 12.44 -37.18
C ILE A 31 -6.26 11.36 -37.68
N GLY A 32 -6.32 11.02 -38.97
CA GLY A 32 -5.41 10.06 -39.59
C GLY A 32 -5.92 8.61 -39.66
N THR A 33 -7.09 8.30 -39.11
CA THR A 33 -7.68 6.94 -39.12
C THR A 33 -8.61 6.66 -40.32
N GLY A 34 -8.72 7.61 -41.26
CA GLY A 34 -9.38 7.42 -42.55
C GLY A 34 -10.87 7.80 -42.63
N LYS A 35 -11.29 8.89 -41.97
CA LYS A 35 -12.70 9.35 -41.99
C LYS A 35 -13.27 9.59 -43.38
N SER A 36 -12.48 10.14 -44.30
CA SER A 36 -12.92 10.39 -45.67
C SER A 36 -13.35 9.10 -46.38
N ALA A 37 -12.66 7.99 -46.14
CA ALA A 37 -13.04 6.67 -46.68
C ALA A 37 -14.36 6.18 -46.06
N VAL A 38 -14.55 6.38 -44.75
CA VAL A 38 -15.81 6.03 -44.06
C VAL A 38 -16.99 6.83 -44.63
N ILE A 39 -16.83 8.14 -44.83
CA ILE A 39 -17.89 9.00 -45.39
C ILE A 39 -18.27 8.53 -46.80
N LEU A 40 -17.28 8.32 -47.68
CA LEU A 40 -17.55 7.93 -49.06
C LEU A 40 -18.17 6.52 -49.16
N SER A 41 -17.72 5.56 -48.36
CA SER A 41 -18.31 4.22 -48.34
C SER A 41 -19.70 4.17 -47.70
N ALA A 42 -19.98 5.02 -46.70
CA ALA A 42 -21.34 5.16 -46.17
C ALA A 42 -22.30 5.77 -47.21
N ILE A 43 -21.83 6.75 -48.00
CA ILE A 43 -22.61 7.31 -49.12
C ILE A 43 -22.92 6.22 -50.14
N GLU A 44 -21.94 5.43 -50.54
CA GLU A 44 -22.11 4.31 -51.50
C GLU A 44 -23.19 3.32 -51.02
N MET A 45 -23.11 2.84 -49.78
CA MET A 45 -24.09 1.89 -49.23
C MET A 45 -25.50 2.48 -49.07
N ILE A 46 -25.60 3.74 -48.68
CA ILE A 46 -26.90 4.43 -48.57
C ILE A 46 -27.51 4.64 -49.96
N PHE A 47 -26.69 4.99 -50.95
CA PHE A 47 -27.12 5.17 -52.34
C PHE A 47 -27.62 3.86 -52.96
N ASP A 48 -26.89 2.75 -52.78
CA ASP A 48 -27.31 1.43 -53.26
C ASP A 48 -28.66 1.01 -52.66
N THR A 49 -28.93 1.42 -51.43
CA THR A 49 -30.19 1.13 -50.74
C THR A 49 -31.31 2.10 -51.15
N ASN A 50 -30.98 3.34 -51.54
CA ASN A 50 -31.95 4.35 -51.96
C ASN A 50 -31.37 5.33 -53.01
N PRO A 51 -31.48 5.02 -54.32
CA PRO A 51 -30.84 5.77 -55.40
C PRO A 51 -31.42 7.18 -55.65
N ALA A 52 -32.52 7.56 -54.97
CA ALA A 52 -33.17 8.85 -55.14
C ALA A 52 -32.59 9.95 -54.23
N LYS A 53 -31.61 9.63 -53.37
CA LYS A 53 -31.01 10.56 -52.41
C LYS A 53 -29.98 11.49 -53.04
N GLN A 54 -29.94 12.73 -52.57
CA GLN A 54 -28.87 13.69 -52.86
C GLN A 54 -27.91 13.77 -51.66
N PHE A 55 -26.61 13.81 -51.91
CA PHE A 55 -25.60 13.82 -50.86
C PHE A 55 -24.84 15.14 -50.83
N ILE A 56 -24.62 15.69 -49.63
CA ILE A 56 -23.74 16.85 -49.43
C ILE A 56 -22.64 16.51 -48.43
N ILE A 57 -21.39 16.76 -48.81
CA ILE A 57 -20.24 16.69 -47.91
C ILE A 57 -19.84 18.11 -47.51
N LEU A 58 -19.97 18.43 -46.23
CA LEU A 58 -19.61 19.73 -45.66
C LEU A 58 -18.23 19.69 -45.01
N VAL A 59 -17.38 20.63 -45.43
CA VAL A 59 -16.00 20.78 -44.95
C VAL A 59 -15.71 22.21 -44.49
N ASN A 60 -14.65 22.39 -43.71
CA ASN A 60 -14.25 23.72 -43.23
C ASN A 60 -13.40 24.53 -44.24
N THR A 61 -12.62 23.86 -45.09
CA THR A 61 -11.61 24.52 -45.94
C THR A 61 -11.78 24.16 -47.41
N ARG A 62 -11.30 25.04 -48.31
CA ARG A 62 -11.30 24.80 -49.77
C ARG A 62 -10.38 23.65 -50.16
N ASP A 63 -9.26 23.48 -49.45
CA ASP A 63 -8.31 22.40 -49.74
C ASP A 63 -8.92 21.03 -49.47
N LEU A 64 -9.67 20.88 -48.36
CA LEU A 64 -10.37 19.63 -48.05
C LEU A 64 -11.51 19.36 -49.04
N LYS A 65 -12.17 20.42 -49.52
CA LYS A 65 -13.18 20.32 -50.59
C LYS A 65 -12.55 19.71 -51.86
N HIS A 66 -11.44 20.28 -52.33
CA HIS A 66 -10.74 19.76 -53.51
C HIS A 66 -10.24 18.32 -53.33
N GLN A 67 -9.84 17.92 -52.12
CA GLN A 67 -9.46 16.52 -51.83
C GLN A 67 -10.64 15.57 -51.99
N PHE A 68 -11.82 15.91 -51.49
CA PHE A 68 -13.03 15.08 -51.66
C PHE A 68 -13.48 15.07 -53.13
N GLU A 69 -13.48 16.21 -53.83
CA GLU A 69 -13.81 16.29 -55.27
C GLU A 69 -12.90 15.36 -56.09
N HIS A 70 -11.59 15.40 -55.85
CA HIS A 70 -10.63 14.55 -56.53
C HIS A 70 -10.83 13.06 -56.23
N LEU A 71 -11.11 12.69 -54.97
CA LEU A 71 -11.40 11.30 -54.59
C LEU A 71 -12.69 10.78 -55.25
N ILE A 72 -13.71 11.63 -55.37
CA ILE A 72 -14.97 11.30 -56.06
C ILE A 72 -14.71 11.10 -57.55
N GLU A 73 -13.93 11.96 -58.20
CA GLU A 73 -13.56 11.83 -59.62
C GLU A 73 -12.79 10.52 -59.91
N ILE A 74 -11.86 10.14 -59.03
CA ILE A 74 -11.05 8.92 -59.19
C ILE A 74 -11.91 7.66 -59.05
N HIS A 75 -12.82 7.63 -58.07
CA HIS A 75 -13.49 6.40 -57.66
C HIS A 75 -14.95 6.28 -58.15
N TRP A 76 -15.61 7.38 -58.56
CA TRP A 76 -17.04 7.40 -58.91
C TRP A 76 -17.38 8.33 -60.09
N SER A 77 -17.15 7.86 -61.31
CA SER A 77 -17.48 8.60 -62.54
C SER A 77 -19.00 8.75 -62.81
N ASN A 78 -19.85 7.84 -62.30
CA ASN A 78 -21.31 7.88 -62.51
C ASN A 78 -22.11 8.47 -61.33
N LEU A 79 -21.58 8.38 -60.09
CA LEU A 79 -22.24 8.87 -58.85
C LEU A 79 -21.96 10.36 -58.57
N GLY A 80 -20.91 10.93 -59.19
CA GLY A 80 -20.45 12.29 -58.90
C GLY A 80 -21.47 13.40 -59.15
N SER A 81 -22.49 13.17 -59.99
CA SER A 81 -23.55 14.16 -60.24
C SER A 81 -24.54 14.34 -59.09
N GLN A 82 -24.57 13.42 -58.12
CA GLN A 82 -25.48 13.45 -56.95
C GLN A 82 -24.77 13.72 -55.62
N ILE A 83 -23.43 13.81 -55.63
CA ILE A 83 -22.61 14.13 -54.46
C ILE A 83 -22.06 15.54 -54.63
N HIS A 84 -22.48 16.47 -53.78
CA HIS A 84 -21.99 17.85 -53.78
C HIS A 84 -21.07 18.09 -52.59
N VAL A 85 -19.83 18.55 -52.83
CA VAL A 85 -18.89 18.90 -51.76
C VAL A 85 -18.87 20.41 -51.60
N GLU A 86 -19.06 20.92 -50.38
CA GLU A 86 -19.08 22.36 -50.16
C GLU A 86 -18.52 22.80 -48.81
N THR A 87 -18.09 24.06 -48.75
CA THR A 87 -17.68 24.69 -47.49
C THR A 87 -18.88 25.09 -46.65
N CYS A 88 -18.78 24.93 -45.32
CA CYS A 88 -19.87 25.26 -44.38
C CYS A 88 -20.37 26.71 -44.52
N GLN A 89 -19.45 27.64 -44.78
CA GLN A 89 -19.78 29.06 -44.92
C GLN A 89 -20.61 29.34 -46.18
N TYR A 90 -20.32 28.65 -47.29
CA TYR A 90 -21.08 28.80 -48.52
C TYR A 90 -22.43 28.09 -48.42
N PHE A 91 -22.45 26.88 -47.86
CA PHE A 91 -23.67 26.13 -47.61
C PHE A 91 -24.68 26.96 -46.80
N LEU A 92 -24.27 27.57 -45.67
CA LEU A 92 -25.17 28.39 -44.85
C LEU A 92 -25.65 29.70 -45.53
N ARG A 93 -24.97 30.16 -46.58
CA ARG A 93 -25.40 31.35 -47.35
C ARG A 93 -26.41 31.01 -48.44
N GLU A 94 -26.28 29.82 -49.02
CA GLU A 94 -27.06 29.38 -50.18
C GLU A 94 -28.09 28.28 -49.83
N SER A 95 -28.16 27.84 -48.56
CA SER A 95 -28.99 26.72 -48.12
C SER A 95 -30.48 26.91 -48.39
N SER A 96 -30.96 28.15 -48.45
CA SER A 96 -32.35 28.47 -48.81
C SER A 96 -32.72 28.15 -50.27
N LYS A 97 -31.74 27.84 -51.12
CA LYS A 97 -31.93 27.50 -52.55
C LYS A 97 -31.74 26.00 -52.83
N ILE A 98 -31.38 25.21 -51.82
CA ILE A 98 -31.13 23.77 -51.96
C ILE A 98 -32.45 23.01 -51.84
N ASN A 99 -32.75 22.14 -52.81
CA ASN A 99 -33.91 21.25 -52.70
C ASN A 99 -33.65 20.25 -51.57
N CYS A 100 -34.50 20.26 -50.55
CA CYS A 100 -34.29 19.54 -49.30
C CYS A 100 -34.94 18.16 -49.28
N ASP A 101 -35.76 17.83 -50.28
CA ASP A 101 -36.38 16.52 -50.41
C ASP A 101 -35.27 15.48 -50.67
N ASN A 102 -35.23 14.42 -49.86
CA ASN A 102 -34.30 13.29 -50.03
C ASN A 102 -32.81 13.63 -49.81
N LEU A 103 -32.51 14.55 -48.89
CA LEU A 103 -31.15 15.05 -48.65
C LEU A 103 -30.38 14.31 -47.52
N VAL A 104 -29.16 13.85 -47.81
CA VAL A 104 -28.23 13.27 -46.82
C VAL A 104 -26.96 14.12 -46.72
N VAL A 105 -26.59 14.52 -45.50
CA VAL A 105 -25.45 15.42 -45.27
C VAL A 105 -24.43 14.81 -44.33
N PHE A 106 -23.18 14.80 -44.78
CA PHE A 106 -22.01 14.39 -44.01
C PHE A 106 -21.14 15.61 -43.72
N ALA A 107 -20.88 15.90 -42.45
CA ALA A 107 -20.04 17.02 -42.05
C ALA A 107 -18.74 16.56 -41.39
N ASP A 108 -17.58 16.80 -42.03
CA ASP A 108 -16.27 16.39 -41.49
C ASP A 108 -15.64 17.48 -40.62
N SER A 109 -15.64 17.24 -39.31
CA SER A 109 -14.87 17.98 -38.31
C SER A 109 -15.10 19.50 -38.37
N ILE A 110 -16.33 19.89 -38.70
CA ILE A 110 -16.74 21.27 -38.86
C ILE A 110 -16.71 22.04 -37.53
N HIS A 111 -16.43 23.35 -37.58
CA HIS A 111 -16.42 24.17 -36.36
C HIS A 111 -17.79 24.14 -35.67
N PHE A 112 -17.83 24.04 -34.34
CA PHE A 112 -19.07 23.83 -33.59
C PHE A 112 -20.14 24.91 -33.82
N ASN A 113 -19.74 26.17 -34.02
CA ASN A 113 -20.67 27.25 -34.38
C ASN A 113 -21.35 27.04 -35.74
N TYR A 114 -20.68 26.39 -36.70
CA TYR A 114 -21.31 26.00 -37.97
C TYR A 114 -22.19 24.77 -37.77
N PHE A 115 -21.75 23.81 -36.95
CA PHE A 115 -22.55 22.65 -36.58
C PHE A 115 -23.91 23.06 -36.01
N ILE A 116 -23.97 23.97 -35.02
CA ILE A 116 -25.25 24.43 -34.45
C ILE A 116 -26.15 25.05 -35.51
N LYS A 117 -25.60 25.88 -36.40
CA LYS A 117 -26.39 26.56 -37.44
C LYS A 117 -26.91 25.60 -38.50
N ILE A 118 -26.08 24.63 -38.91
CA ILE A 118 -26.47 23.60 -39.88
C ILE A 118 -27.48 22.65 -39.24
N HIS A 119 -27.25 22.25 -38.00
CA HIS A 119 -28.17 21.43 -37.22
C HIS A 119 -29.54 22.10 -37.06
N GLY A 120 -29.57 23.40 -36.70
CA GLY A 120 -30.81 24.18 -36.62
C GLY A 120 -31.51 24.34 -37.97
N PHE A 121 -30.77 24.40 -39.08
CA PHE A 121 -31.35 24.35 -40.42
C PHE A 121 -32.05 23.00 -40.67
N PHE A 122 -31.40 21.87 -40.34
CA PHE A 122 -32.02 20.54 -40.44
C PHE A 122 -33.20 20.34 -39.48
N GLU A 123 -33.25 21.05 -38.34
CA GLU A 123 -34.45 21.08 -37.48
C GLU A 123 -35.64 21.78 -38.14
N SER A 124 -35.38 22.81 -38.92
CA SER A 124 -36.43 23.53 -39.63
C SER A 124 -36.99 22.78 -40.84
N LEU A 125 -36.35 21.69 -41.28
CA LEU A 125 -36.82 20.88 -42.40
C LEU A 125 -37.89 19.89 -41.94
N ASN A 126 -39.10 20.04 -42.48
CA ASN A 126 -40.23 19.17 -42.21
C ASN A 126 -40.24 17.91 -43.11
N ASP A 127 -39.05 17.38 -43.41
CA ASP A 127 -38.87 16.18 -44.25
C ASP A 127 -38.28 15.03 -43.43
N GLU A 128 -39.05 13.94 -43.29
CA GLU A 128 -38.61 12.71 -42.62
C GLU A 128 -37.56 11.93 -43.40
N SER A 129 -37.32 12.30 -44.65
CA SER A 129 -36.39 11.62 -45.54
C SER A 129 -34.95 12.15 -45.44
N SER A 130 -34.68 13.16 -44.61
CA SER A 130 -33.37 13.80 -44.47
C SER A 130 -32.50 13.19 -43.35
N PHE A 131 -31.18 13.10 -43.57
CA PHE A 131 -30.22 12.54 -42.61
C PHE A 131 -28.97 13.41 -42.47
N PHE A 132 -28.55 13.70 -41.23
CA PHE A 132 -27.36 14.50 -40.93
C PHE A 132 -26.36 13.73 -40.07
N CYS A 133 -25.20 13.38 -40.64
CA CYS A 133 -24.12 12.70 -39.95
C CYS A 133 -22.93 13.64 -39.72
N TYR A 134 -22.55 13.86 -38.46
CA TYR A 134 -21.43 14.70 -38.07
C TYR A 134 -20.25 13.87 -37.59
N PHE A 135 -19.08 14.14 -38.15
CA PHE A 135 -17.81 13.56 -37.73
C PHE A 135 -17.04 14.56 -36.88
N THR A 136 -16.52 14.12 -35.74
CA THR A 136 -15.58 14.90 -34.94
C THR A 136 -14.34 14.07 -34.60
N HIS A 137 -13.28 14.77 -34.23
CA HIS A 137 -12.08 14.17 -33.65
C HIS A 137 -11.78 14.70 -32.27
N THR A 138 -12.49 15.72 -31.77
CA THR A 138 -12.18 16.35 -30.47
C THR A 138 -13.21 15.92 -29.42
N PRO A 139 -12.77 15.41 -28.26
CA PRO A 139 -13.65 15.04 -27.14
C PRO A 139 -14.54 16.21 -26.68
N SER A 140 -13.99 17.43 -26.68
CA SER A 140 -14.70 18.64 -26.27
C SER A 140 -15.84 19.03 -27.23
N GLN A 141 -15.69 18.78 -28.53
CA GLN A 141 -16.77 18.93 -29.52
C GLN A 141 -17.70 17.72 -29.52
N LEU A 142 -17.20 16.50 -29.32
CA LEU A 142 -18.02 15.28 -29.21
C LEU A 142 -19.06 15.44 -28.10
N TYR A 143 -18.62 15.85 -26.90
CA TYR A 143 -19.52 16.12 -25.78
C TYR A 143 -20.55 17.21 -26.10
N ARG A 144 -20.13 18.29 -26.77
CA ARG A 144 -21.06 19.37 -27.11
C ARG A 144 -22.05 18.95 -28.19
N ALA A 145 -21.62 18.17 -29.17
CA ALA A 145 -22.45 17.68 -30.27
C ALA A 145 -23.36 16.51 -29.86
N SER A 146 -22.97 15.71 -28.86
CA SER A 146 -23.78 14.60 -28.34
C SER A 146 -25.06 15.05 -27.65
N GLN A 147 -25.14 16.33 -27.28
CA GLN A 147 -26.38 16.97 -26.82
C GLN A 147 -27.41 17.16 -27.94
N PHE A 148 -26.98 17.10 -29.21
CA PHE A 148 -27.78 17.44 -30.39
C PHE A 148 -27.98 16.25 -31.37
N ALA A 149 -27.12 15.24 -31.30
CA ALA A 149 -27.15 14.04 -32.13
C ALA A 149 -26.58 12.81 -31.38
N PRO A 150 -27.16 11.61 -31.53
CA PRO A 150 -26.69 10.39 -30.85
C PRO A 150 -25.33 9.92 -31.40
N ILE A 151 -24.46 9.43 -30.51
CA ILE A 151 -23.16 8.85 -30.90
C ILE A 151 -23.41 7.46 -31.47
N VAL A 152 -23.20 7.30 -32.77
CA VAL A 152 -23.39 6.01 -33.48
C VAL A 152 -22.10 5.21 -33.57
N TYR A 153 -20.94 5.88 -33.52
CA TYR A 153 -19.64 5.21 -33.55
C TYR A 153 -18.55 6.03 -32.87
N ARG A 154 -17.68 5.37 -32.09
CA ARG A 154 -16.53 5.98 -31.43
C ARG A 154 -15.30 5.10 -31.57
N TYR A 155 -14.28 5.64 -32.23
CA TYR A 155 -12.94 5.10 -32.28
C TYR A 155 -12.00 6.04 -31.52
N THR A 156 -11.28 5.53 -30.53
CA THR A 156 -10.42 6.33 -29.65
C THR A 156 -8.97 6.35 -30.14
N PHE A 157 -8.17 7.28 -29.61
CA PHE A 157 -6.75 7.38 -29.95
C PHE A 157 -5.97 6.15 -29.46
N GLU A 158 -6.31 5.63 -28.28
CA GLU A 158 -5.72 4.43 -27.70
C GLU A 158 -6.02 3.18 -28.54
N GLN A 159 -7.28 2.98 -28.94
CA GLN A 159 -7.67 1.90 -29.85
C GLN A 159 -6.92 2.00 -31.19
N ALA A 160 -6.78 3.22 -31.72
CA ALA A 160 -6.03 3.43 -32.96
C ALA A 160 -4.54 3.05 -32.84
N ILE A 161 -3.91 3.23 -31.67
CA ILE A 161 -2.54 2.77 -31.43
C ILE A 161 -2.51 1.25 -31.22
N GLY A 162 -3.42 0.71 -30.41
CA GLY A 162 -3.52 -0.73 -30.12
C GLY A 162 -3.73 -1.57 -31.38
N ASP A 163 -4.59 -1.09 -32.29
CA ASP A 163 -4.87 -1.72 -33.59
C ASP A 163 -3.77 -1.46 -34.63
N LYS A 164 -2.68 -0.76 -34.25
CA LYS A 164 -1.58 -0.35 -35.13
C LYS A 164 -2.05 0.49 -36.33
N ASN A 165 -3.10 1.28 -36.14
CA ASN A 165 -3.61 2.25 -37.11
C ASN A 165 -2.94 3.63 -36.99
N LEU A 166 -2.31 3.91 -35.85
CA LEU A 166 -1.45 5.06 -35.55
C LEU A 166 -0.20 4.57 -34.78
N VAL A 167 0.90 5.32 -34.84
CA VAL A 167 2.10 5.06 -34.02
C VAL A 167 2.01 5.78 -32.68
N PRO A 168 2.59 5.22 -31.60
CA PRO A 168 2.64 5.90 -30.30
C PRO A 168 3.47 7.18 -30.38
N ILE A 169 3.22 8.12 -29.46
CA ILE A 169 3.99 9.36 -29.37
C ILE A 169 4.87 9.38 -28.11
N ARG A 170 6.02 10.05 -28.20
CA ARG A 170 6.93 10.32 -27.09
C ARG A 170 7.05 11.83 -26.91
N VAL A 171 6.83 12.31 -25.69
CA VAL A 171 6.82 13.73 -25.38
C VAL A 171 8.09 14.10 -24.62
N HIS A 172 8.85 15.04 -25.16
CA HIS A 172 10.02 15.62 -24.52
C HIS A 172 9.65 16.98 -23.96
N ARG A 173 9.71 17.13 -22.62
CA ARG A 173 9.39 18.37 -21.93
C ARG A 173 10.65 19.00 -21.39
N GLU A 174 10.90 20.23 -21.80
CA GLU A 174 11.96 21.02 -21.22
C GLU A 174 11.57 22.48 -21.23
N PHE A 175 11.80 23.13 -20.10
CA PHE A 175 11.45 24.53 -19.95
C PHE A 175 12.65 25.41 -20.25
N ILE A 176 12.45 26.39 -21.14
CA ILE A 176 13.45 27.41 -21.46
C ILE A 176 12.83 28.77 -21.13
N PRO A 177 13.49 29.64 -20.36
CA PRO A 177 13.05 31.01 -20.12
C PRO A 177 12.81 31.77 -21.43
N ASP A 178 11.84 32.69 -21.45
CA ASP A 178 11.58 33.57 -22.60
C ASP A 178 12.67 34.65 -22.73
N ASP A 179 13.81 34.30 -23.34
CA ASP A 179 14.88 35.20 -23.75
C ASP A 179 15.23 35.07 -25.24
N GLU A 180 16.07 35.98 -25.77
CA GLU A 180 16.50 35.96 -27.19
C GLU A 180 17.22 34.67 -27.60
N ASN A 181 17.70 33.86 -26.65
CA ASN A 181 18.41 32.60 -26.91
C ASN A 181 17.47 31.38 -26.93
N ARG A 182 16.19 31.52 -26.55
CA ARG A 182 15.21 30.43 -26.49
C ARG A 182 15.10 29.65 -27.80
N LEU A 183 15.03 30.35 -28.93
CA LEU A 183 14.92 29.73 -30.26
C LEU A 183 16.21 29.01 -30.66
N LYS A 184 17.37 29.63 -30.39
CA LYS A 184 18.69 29.05 -30.69
C LYS A 184 18.94 27.77 -29.89
N PHE A 185 18.59 27.77 -28.61
CA PHE A 185 18.67 26.59 -27.77
C PHE A 185 17.72 25.49 -28.24
N ALA A 186 16.44 25.81 -28.50
CA ALA A 186 15.45 24.82 -28.92
C ALA A 186 15.82 24.18 -30.27
N VAL A 187 16.27 24.98 -31.24
CA VAL A 187 16.76 24.48 -32.53
C VAL A 187 18.03 23.64 -32.35
N GLY A 188 19.03 24.13 -31.61
CA GLY A 188 20.29 23.42 -31.38
C GLY A 188 20.09 22.06 -30.69
N LYS A 189 19.22 22.00 -29.68
CA LYS A 189 18.92 20.76 -28.97
C LYS A 189 18.23 19.74 -29.86
N VAL A 190 17.15 20.13 -30.54
CA VAL A 190 16.43 19.25 -31.47
C VAL A 190 17.39 18.73 -32.55
N LEU A 191 18.25 19.59 -33.09
CA LEU A 191 19.24 19.17 -34.09
C LEU A 191 20.27 18.21 -33.52
N SER A 192 20.78 18.40 -32.30
CA SER A 192 21.76 17.49 -31.68
C SER A 192 21.22 16.06 -31.50
N GLU A 193 19.92 15.93 -31.27
CA GLU A 193 19.27 14.63 -31.10
C GLU A 193 18.77 14.03 -32.43
N VAL A 194 18.37 14.88 -33.39
CA VAL A 194 17.90 14.47 -34.72
C VAL A 194 19.06 14.16 -35.68
N SER A 195 20.21 14.82 -35.56
CA SER A 195 21.37 14.69 -36.47
C SER A 195 21.97 13.28 -36.51
N ASN A 196 21.75 12.48 -35.45
CA ASN A 196 22.24 11.10 -35.36
C ASN A 196 21.42 10.09 -36.20
N LYS A 197 20.34 10.49 -36.90
CA LYS A 197 19.49 9.58 -37.70
C LYS A 197 19.16 10.17 -39.07
N SER A 198 19.56 9.48 -40.15
CA SER A 198 19.67 10.05 -41.51
C SER A 198 18.36 10.42 -42.23
N ASN A 199 17.18 10.01 -41.74
CA ASN A 199 15.91 10.06 -42.50
C ASN A 199 14.70 10.76 -41.82
N ARG A 200 14.89 11.55 -40.76
CA ARG A 200 13.77 12.20 -40.05
C ARG A 200 13.34 13.54 -40.67
N LYS A 201 12.03 13.74 -40.89
CA LYS A 201 11.43 15.06 -41.19
C LYS A 201 10.85 15.72 -39.94
N VAL A 202 11.15 17.00 -39.75
CA VAL A 202 10.82 17.77 -38.53
C VAL A 202 9.98 19.01 -38.88
N VAL A 203 8.96 19.28 -38.07
CA VAL A 203 8.09 20.46 -38.21
C VAL A 203 8.22 21.38 -36.99
N PHE A 204 8.47 22.67 -37.20
CA PHE A 204 8.53 23.70 -36.15
C PHE A 204 7.26 24.56 -36.16
N SER A 205 6.55 24.64 -35.01
CA SER A 205 5.43 25.56 -34.79
C SER A 205 5.86 26.73 -33.88
N CYS A 206 6.13 27.86 -34.52
CA CYS A 206 6.59 29.11 -33.91
C CYS A 206 5.42 30.01 -33.45
N GLN A 207 5.67 30.96 -32.52
CA GLN A 207 4.65 31.84 -31.95
C GLN A 207 4.05 32.81 -32.96
N ASN A 208 4.91 33.42 -33.78
CA ASN A 208 4.54 34.46 -34.74
C ASN A 208 5.42 34.34 -36.00
N ILE A 209 5.21 35.22 -36.99
CA ILE A 209 5.95 35.19 -38.27
C ILE A 209 7.44 35.56 -38.06
N GLU A 210 7.74 36.45 -37.13
CA GLU A 210 9.12 36.89 -36.84
C GLU A 210 9.92 35.74 -36.23
N ASP A 211 9.34 35.01 -35.27
CA ASP A 211 9.92 33.79 -34.70
C ASP A 211 10.15 32.71 -35.75
N ALA A 212 9.23 32.56 -36.70
CA ALA A 212 9.39 31.59 -37.79
C ALA A 212 10.55 31.96 -38.73
N ILE A 213 10.73 33.26 -39.01
CA ILE A 213 11.87 33.77 -39.78
C ILE A 213 13.17 33.58 -39.01
N LEU A 214 13.15 33.81 -37.69
CA LEU A 214 14.32 33.66 -36.83
C LEU A 214 14.72 32.18 -36.68
N ALA A 215 13.77 31.27 -36.44
CA ALA A 215 14.02 29.82 -36.43
C ALA A 215 14.54 29.32 -37.78
N HIS A 216 14.02 29.85 -38.90
CA HIS A 216 14.54 29.56 -40.24
C HIS A 216 15.99 30.02 -40.41
N LYS A 217 16.34 31.20 -39.86
CA LYS A 217 17.71 31.73 -39.89
C LYS A 217 18.67 30.87 -39.05
N GLU A 218 18.28 30.49 -37.83
CA GLU A 218 19.09 29.60 -36.98
C GLU A 218 19.29 28.21 -37.62
N LEU A 219 18.25 27.66 -38.27
CA LEU A 219 18.36 26.40 -39.00
C LEU A 219 19.31 26.50 -40.19
N LYS A 220 19.36 27.65 -40.89
CA LYS A 220 20.30 27.88 -42.00
C LYS A 220 21.77 27.92 -41.59
N GLU A 221 22.08 28.27 -40.35
CA GLU A 221 23.48 28.25 -39.87
C GLU A 221 24.01 26.81 -39.75
N ILE A 222 23.11 25.81 -39.67
CA ILE A 222 23.46 24.43 -39.32
C ILE A 222 23.04 23.43 -40.42
N ALA A 223 22.03 23.73 -41.24
CA ALA A 223 21.53 22.89 -42.33
C ALA A 223 21.53 23.64 -43.68
N SER A 224 21.65 22.91 -44.79
CA SER A 224 21.66 23.51 -46.13
C SER A 224 20.33 24.22 -46.42
N GLU A 225 20.38 25.40 -47.05
CA GLU A 225 19.19 26.22 -47.34
C GLU A 225 18.13 25.45 -48.14
N ASP A 226 18.56 24.59 -49.07
CA ASP A 226 17.68 23.76 -49.88
C ASP A 226 16.96 22.63 -49.10
N SER A 227 17.28 22.45 -47.81
CA SER A 227 16.68 21.43 -46.94
C SER A 227 15.56 21.94 -46.03
N ILE A 228 15.26 23.25 -46.07
CA ILE A 228 14.33 23.92 -45.16
C ILE A 228 13.22 24.64 -45.94
N VAL A 229 11.97 24.42 -45.55
CA VAL A 229 10.80 25.11 -46.12
C VAL A 229 10.15 26.01 -45.07
N LEU A 230 9.90 27.27 -45.43
CA LEU A 230 9.25 28.26 -44.57
C LEU A 230 7.80 28.53 -45.04
N LEU A 231 6.82 28.11 -44.24
CA LEU A 231 5.39 28.26 -44.52
C LEU A 231 4.75 29.29 -43.58
N THR A 232 4.51 30.49 -44.12
CA THR A 232 3.80 31.58 -43.41
C THR A 232 2.64 32.09 -44.24
N SER A 233 1.77 32.90 -43.65
CA SER A 233 0.67 33.55 -44.39
C SER A 233 1.14 34.52 -45.48
N LYS A 234 2.43 34.87 -45.53
CA LYS A 234 3.05 35.73 -46.56
C LYS A 234 3.72 34.94 -47.70
N THR A 235 3.75 33.61 -47.62
CA THR A 235 4.37 32.75 -48.63
C THR A 235 3.52 32.77 -49.91
N ARG A 236 4.12 33.12 -51.06
CA ARG A 236 3.39 33.31 -52.34
C ARG A 236 2.95 32.00 -52.99
N ASP A 237 3.78 30.96 -52.92
CA ASP A 237 3.55 29.66 -53.59
C ASP A 237 3.51 28.50 -52.58
N VAL A 238 2.58 28.57 -51.62
CA VAL A 238 2.41 27.58 -50.54
C VAL A 238 2.29 26.15 -51.06
N GLN A 239 1.53 25.93 -52.14
CA GLN A 239 1.26 24.60 -52.67
C GLN A 239 2.52 23.94 -53.28
N LEU A 240 3.36 24.73 -53.94
CA LEU A 240 4.60 24.24 -54.55
C LEU A 240 5.59 23.81 -53.45
N LEU A 241 5.80 24.67 -52.45
CA LEU A 241 6.67 24.37 -51.31
C LEU A 241 6.17 23.20 -50.46
N LEU A 242 4.85 23.06 -50.32
CA LEU A 242 4.25 21.92 -49.64
C LEU A 242 4.46 20.62 -50.42
N ASN A 243 4.31 20.65 -51.75
CA ASN A 243 4.59 19.49 -52.61
C ASN A 243 6.06 19.09 -52.54
N ASP A 244 6.97 20.06 -52.53
CA ASP A 244 8.39 19.82 -52.35
C ASP A 244 8.68 19.21 -50.97
N PHE A 245 8.13 19.76 -49.88
CA PHE A 245 8.29 19.17 -48.55
C PHE A 245 7.68 17.77 -48.44
N ASN A 246 6.60 17.47 -49.17
CA ASN A 246 5.97 16.15 -49.14
C ASN A 246 6.74 15.10 -49.95
N SER A 247 7.23 15.47 -51.14
CA SER A 247 7.80 14.53 -52.13
C SER A 247 9.33 14.47 -52.14
N ASN A 248 10.02 15.56 -51.81
CA ASN A 248 11.47 15.65 -51.85
C ASN A 248 12.07 15.13 -50.54
N LYS A 249 12.92 14.09 -50.63
CA LYS A 249 13.60 13.50 -49.46
C LYS A 249 14.75 14.36 -48.93
N ASN A 250 15.25 15.31 -49.73
CA ASN A 250 16.32 16.22 -49.33
C ASN A 250 15.82 17.37 -48.44
N ILE A 251 14.51 17.64 -48.44
CA ILE A 251 13.89 18.64 -47.57
C ILE A 251 13.50 17.99 -46.25
N LYS A 252 14.16 18.40 -45.17
CA LYS A 252 14.05 17.80 -43.84
C LYS A 252 13.25 18.64 -42.85
N TYR A 253 13.27 19.96 -43.00
CA TYR A 253 12.71 20.88 -42.00
C TYR A 253 11.59 21.72 -42.61
N CYS A 254 10.48 21.84 -41.88
CA CYS A 254 9.38 22.74 -42.23
C CYS A 254 9.09 23.67 -41.04
N VAL A 255 9.19 24.98 -41.27
CA VAL A 255 9.04 26.00 -40.23
C VAL A 255 7.82 26.84 -40.53
N GLY A 256 7.00 27.14 -39.51
CA GLY A 256 5.88 28.04 -39.67
C GLY A 256 5.09 28.26 -38.37
N VAL A 257 3.91 28.85 -38.50
CA VAL A 257 3.05 29.22 -37.36
C VAL A 257 1.86 28.26 -37.26
N ASN A 258 0.66 28.69 -37.70
CA ASN A 258 -0.54 27.85 -37.73
C ASN A 258 -0.59 26.99 -39.00
N LEU A 259 -0.07 27.50 -40.11
CA LEU A 259 -0.19 26.86 -41.42
C LEU A 259 0.40 25.45 -41.42
N VAL A 260 1.55 25.25 -40.76
CA VAL A 260 2.20 23.94 -40.63
C VAL A 260 1.36 22.91 -39.86
N LEU A 261 0.50 23.34 -38.93
CA LEU A 261 -0.40 22.45 -38.20
C LEU A 261 -1.63 22.08 -39.03
N GLU A 262 -1.97 22.87 -40.04
CA GLU A 262 -3.18 22.74 -40.86
C GLU A 262 -2.93 21.95 -42.16
N ILE A 263 -1.89 22.31 -42.92
CA ILE A 263 -1.72 21.82 -44.30
C ILE A 263 -0.65 20.74 -44.48
N VAL A 264 0.30 20.59 -43.54
CA VAL A 264 1.40 19.62 -43.68
C VAL A 264 0.89 18.19 -43.51
N ASN A 265 0.84 17.42 -44.60
CA ASN A 265 0.19 16.12 -44.64
C ASN A 265 1.16 15.00 -45.06
N ASN A 266 2.32 14.88 -44.39
CA ASN A 266 3.37 13.92 -44.75
C ASN A 266 3.55 12.82 -43.68
N PRO A 267 3.33 11.52 -44.01
CA PRO A 267 3.59 10.41 -43.09
C PRO A 267 5.04 10.27 -42.61
N ASP A 268 6.02 10.79 -43.37
CA ASP A 268 7.46 10.81 -43.03
C ASP A 268 7.80 11.79 -41.90
N VAL A 269 6.88 12.67 -41.50
CA VAL A 269 7.10 13.59 -40.38
C VAL A 269 7.19 12.77 -39.09
N THR A 270 8.32 12.87 -38.42
CA THR A 270 8.68 12.08 -37.23
C THR A 270 8.69 12.93 -35.97
N ASP A 271 9.05 14.20 -36.11
CA ASP A 271 9.23 15.12 -34.98
C ASP A 271 8.43 16.42 -35.21
N ILE A 272 7.81 16.92 -34.13
CA ILE A 272 7.20 18.25 -34.10
C ILE A 272 7.69 19.04 -32.90
N VAL A 273 8.04 20.30 -33.13
CA VAL A 273 8.61 21.21 -32.13
C VAL A 273 7.62 22.32 -31.84
N LEU A 274 7.20 22.42 -30.57
CA LEU A 274 6.22 23.37 -30.07
C LEU A 274 6.93 24.47 -29.28
N LEU A 275 6.98 25.65 -29.88
CA LEU A 275 7.63 26.84 -29.30
C LEU A 275 6.61 27.81 -28.68
N ARG A 276 5.33 27.44 -28.66
CA ARG A 276 4.25 28.25 -28.09
C ARG A 276 3.19 27.39 -27.43
N ARG A 277 2.39 28.02 -26.56
CA ARG A 277 1.18 27.42 -26.04
C ARG A 277 0.13 27.31 -27.16
N LEU A 278 -0.46 26.13 -27.28
CA LEU A 278 -1.49 25.78 -28.23
C LEU A 278 -2.80 25.51 -27.47
N SER A 279 -3.93 25.85 -28.10
CA SER A 279 -5.23 25.36 -27.63
C SER A 279 -5.35 23.85 -27.86
N ASP A 280 -6.23 23.17 -27.12
CA ASP A 280 -6.43 21.72 -27.21
C ASP A 280 -6.60 21.23 -28.66
N SER A 281 -7.45 21.90 -29.44
CA SER A 281 -7.69 21.56 -30.85
C SER A 281 -6.43 21.65 -31.73
N ARG A 282 -5.54 22.60 -31.44
CA ARG A 282 -4.28 22.80 -32.16
C ARG A 282 -3.22 21.82 -31.71
N LEU A 283 -3.22 21.46 -30.44
CA LEU A 283 -2.33 20.45 -29.89
C LEU A 283 -2.61 19.06 -30.49
N VAL A 284 -3.89 18.75 -30.71
CA VAL A 284 -4.29 17.54 -31.43
C VAL A 284 -3.82 17.56 -32.87
N GLN A 285 -4.00 18.70 -33.56
CA GLN A 285 -3.52 18.86 -34.93
C GLN A 285 -2.00 18.64 -34.99
N ALA A 286 -1.25 19.16 -34.02
CA ALA A 286 0.19 18.96 -33.90
C ALA A 286 0.54 17.47 -33.72
N ILE A 287 -0.07 16.79 -32.75
CA ILE A 287 0.12 15.35 -32.49
C ILE A 287 -0.21 14.52 -33.75
N SER A 288 -1.26 14.89 -34.49
CA SER A 288 -1.69 14.19 -35.70
C SER A 288 -0.70 14.25 -36.88
N ARG A 289 0.33 15.11 -36.79
CA ARG A 289 1.39 15.19 -37.81
C ARG A 289 2.47 14.14 -37.58
N VAL A 290 2.70 13.72 -36.34
CA VAL A 290 3.78 12.79 -35.99
C VAL A 290 3.30 11.37 -35.71
N ASN A 291 2.00 11.10 -35.61
CA ASN A 291 1.49 9.77 -35.24
C ASN A 291 1.00 8.90 -36.43
N ARG A 292 1.18 9.35 -37.67
CA ARG A 292 0.80 8.60 -38.88
C ARG A 292 1.75 7.45 -39.16
N LEU A 293 1.20 6.34 -39.67
CA LEU A 293 1.94 5.14 -40.04
C LEU A 293 2.91 5.37 -41.20
N ASN A 294 4.08 4.76 -41.10
CA ASN A 294 5.10 4.67 -42.14
C ASN A 294 6.03 3.48 -41.83
N GLU A 295 6.52 2.77 -42.85
CA GLU A 295 7.29 1.51 -42.70
C GLU A 295 8.56 1.66 -41.85
N ASN A 296 9.12 2.88 -41.76
CA ASN A 296 10.35 3.17 -41.02
C ASN A 296 10.10 3.99 -39.74
N LYS A 297 8.90 3.92 -39.16
CA LYS A 297 8.48 4.80 -38.07
C LYS A 297 7.80 4.02 -36.94
N ASP A 298 8.51 3.89 -35.82
CA ASP A 298 8.01 3.21 -34.62
C ASP A 298 7.29 4.15 -33.65
N SER A 299 7.60 5.45 -33.69
CA SER A 299 6.99 6.46 -32.82
C SER A 299 7.10 7.86 -33.41
N GLY A 300 6.17 8.74 -33.01
CA GLY A 300 6.24 10.18 -33.24
C GLY A 300 6.82 10.91 -32.03
N PHE A 301 7.57 11.98 -32.24
CA PHE A 301 8.21 12.76 -31.18
C PHE A 301 7.59 14.16 -31.09
N VAL A 302 7.21 14.58 -29.89
CA VAL A 302 6.68 15.92 -29.60
C VAL A 302 7.63 16.62 -28.64
N TRP A 303 8.27 17.69 -29.12
CA TRP A 303 9.19 18.53 -28.36
C TRP A 303 8.43 19.75 -27.84
N ASP A 304 8.13 19.78 -26.54
CA ASP A 304 7.37 20.85 -25.93
C ASP A 304 8.25 21.78 -25.09
N PHE A 305 8.52 22.95 -25.66
CA PHE A 305 9.27 24.04 -25.03
C PHE A 305 8.37 25.16 -24.52
N ALA A 306 7.05 24.94 -24.44
CA ALA A 306 6.07 25.97 -24.10
C ALA A 306 5.06 25.58 -22.99
N ARG A 307 5.28 24.44 -22.32
CA ARG A 307 4.41 23.91 -21.26
C ARG A 307 2.96 23.79 -21.72
N ASN A 308 2.76 23.04 -22.80
CA ASN A 308 1.44 22.64 -23.27
C ASN A 308 0.90 21.51 -22.39
N ASP A 309 -0.40 21.54 -22.09
CA ASP A 309 -1.07 20.48 -21.31
C ASP A 309 -1.33 19.24 -22.19
N ILE A 310 -0.25 18.63 -22.69
CA ILE A 310 -0.31 17.47 -23.59
C ILE A 310 -0.96 16.27 -22.89
N ASP A 311 -0.67 16.05 -21.60
CA ASP A 311 -1.30 14.95 -20.83
C ASP A 311 -2.79 15.14 -20.71
N LYS A 312 -3.26 16.39 -20.51
CA LYS A 312 -4.69 16.73 -20.48
C LYS A 312 -5.36 16.46 -21.81
N VAL A 313 -4.70 16.77 -22.93
CA VAL A 313 -5.25 16.49 -24.26
C VAL A 313 -5.25 14.99 -24.53
N LEU A 314 -4.18 14.26 -24.20
CA LEU A 314 -4.12 12.81 -24.38
C LEU A 314 -5.10 12.06 -23.47
N SER A 315 -5.25 12.51 -22.21
CA SER A 315 -6.25 11.97 -21.28
C SER A 315 -7.65 12.26 -21.78
N ASN A 316 -7.97 13.46 -22.27
CA ASN A 316 -9.27 13.71 -22.90
C ASN A 316 -9.51 12.86 -24.17
N TYR A 317 -8.46 12.53 -24.93
CA TYR A 317 -8.52 11.71 -26.16
C TYR A 317 -8.63 10.20 -25.91
N GLY A 318 -8.42 9.76 -24.67
CA GLY A 318 -8.36 8.36 -24.27
C GLY A 318 -8.97 8.04 -22.91
N PHE A 319 -9.63 8.99 -22.24
CA PHE A 319 -10.32 8.80 -20.97
C PHE A 319 -11.43 9.84 -20.85
N ILE A 320 -12.53 9.45 -20.20
CA ILE A 320 -13.64 10.29 -19.71
C ILE A 320 -14.88 10.37 -20.62
N GLU A 321 -15.86 9.54 -20.22
CA GLU A 321 -17.26 9.93 -20.12
C GLU A 321 -17.43 11.20 -19.28
N SER A 322 -18.18 12.17 -19.81
CA SER A 322 -18.76 13.34 -19.14
C SER A 322 -17.78 14.41 -18.63
N LYS A 323 -17.99 15.66 -19.06
CA LYS A 323 -17.32 16.83 -18.52
C LYS A 323 -17.70 17.06 -17.07
N TYR A 324 -16.67 17.31 -16.28
CA TYR A 324 -16.77 17.81 -14.92
C TYR A 324 -15.76 18.96 -14.76
N ILE A 325 -15.97 19.82 -13.78
CA ILE A 325 -15.10 20.95 -13.49
C ILE A 325 -13.77 20.43 -12.93
N ASP A 326 -12.70 20.43 -13.73
CA ASP A 326 -11.34 20.11 -13.28
C ASP A 326 -10.85 21.16 -12.28
N ARG A 327 -10.56 20.72 -11.05
CA ARG A 327 -9.70 21.44 -10.11
C ARG A 327 -8.44 20.60 -9.89
N ASP A 328 -7.29 21.08 -10.36
CA ASP A 328 -6.01 20.43 -10.07
C ASP A 328 -5.64 20.66 -8.59
N ASP A 329 -5.22 19.58 -7.88
CA ASP A 329 -4.78 19.55 -6.47
C ASP A 329 -5.80 20.04 -5.42
N VAL A 330 -6.91 19.32 -5.27
CA VAL A 330 -7.92 19.59 -4.23
C VAL A 330 -7.60 18.87 -2.92
N SER A 331 -7.81 19.54 -1.79
CA SER A 331 -7.65 18.91 -0.46
C SER A 331 -8.79 17.91 -0.20
N TRP A 332 -8.52 16.84 0.56
CA TRP A 332 -9.58 15.90 0.94
C TRP A 332 -10.77 16.57 1.65
N VAL A 333 -10.51 17.66 2.39
CA VAL A 333 -11.54 18.45 3.09
C VAL A 333 -12.53 19.04 2.09
N ASP A 334 -12.03 19.62 0.99
CA ASP A 334 -12.86 20.23 -0.04
C ASP A 334 -13.64 19.18 -0.83
N ALA A 335 -13.00 18.05 -1.16
CA ALA A 335 -13.65 16.95 -1.86
C ALA A 335 -14.80 16.35 -1.02
N TYR A 336 -14.58 16.13 0.28
CA TYR A 336 -15.61 15.61 1.19
C TYR A 336 -16.70 16.62 1.47
N LYS A 337 -16.38 17.91 1.51
CA LYS A 337 -17.38 18.98 1.61
C LYS A 337 -18.36 18.97 0.42
N GLU A 338 -17.89 18.65 -0.79
CA GLU A 338 -18.76 18.51 -1.96
C GLU A 338 -19.66 17.28 -1.84
N VAL A 339 -19.09 16.11 -1.48
CA VAL A 339 -19.89 14.89 -1.23
C VAL A 339 -20.94 15.13 -0.16
N ARG A 340 -20.58 15.80 0.94
CA ARG A 340 -21.50 16.21 2.01
C ARG A 340 -22.66 17.03 1.49
N LYS A 341 -22.36 18.08 0.72
CA LYS A 341 -23.36 19.01 0.19
C LYS A 341 -24.38 18.25 -0.65
N LEU A 342 -23.89 17.44 -1.59
CA LEU A 342 -24.74 16.66 -2.48
C LEU A 342 -25.58 15.62 -1.73
N LEU A 343 -25.00 14.90 -0.76
CA LEU A 343 -25.74 13.95 0.09
C LEU A 343 -26.81 14.63 0.93
N SER A 344 -26.54 15.84 1.45
CA SER A 344 -27.48 16.60 2.26
C SER A 344 -28.67 17.10 1.43
N GLU A 345 -28.41 17.62 0.23
CA GLU A 345 -29.47 18.06 -0.70
C GLU A 345 -30.30 16.86 -1.17
N PHE A 346 -29.65 15.73 -1.45
CA PHE A 346 -30.31 14.47 -1.78
C PHE A 346 -31.22 13.98 -0.64
N TYR A 347 -30.74 14.00 0.60
CA TYR A 347 -31.55 13.60 1.76
C TYR A 347 -32.75 14.52 1.98
N ASN A 348 -32.60 15.83 1.78
CA ASN A 348 -33.72 16.77 1.92
C ASN A 348 -34.81 16.58 0.84
N GLN A 349 -34.47 15.99 -0.30
CA GLN A 349 -35.44 15.73 -1.38
C GLN A 349 -36.17 14.40 -1.17
N GLU A 350 -35.46 13.35 -0.75
CA GLU A 350 -35.97 11.98 -0.72
C GLU A 350 -36.30 11.46 0.70
N GLU A 351 -35.88 12.18 1.75
CA GLU A 351 -36.12 11.88 3.17
C GLU A 351 -35.90 10.39 3.50
N ASP A 352 -36.94 9.67 3.92
CA ASP A 352 -36.87 8.27 4.34
C ASP A 352 -36.48 7.28 3.21
N GLU A 353 -36.73 7.63 1.94
CA GLU A 353 -36.41 6.77 0.78
C GLU A 353 -34.97 6.90 0.29
N SER A 354 -34.25 7.94 0.75
CA SER A 354 -32.86 8.28 0.37
C SER A 354 -31.95 7.05 0.33
N SER A 355 -32.10 6.16 1.31
CA SER A 355 -31.22 5.01 1.49
C SER A 355 -31.36 3.96 0.39
N SER A 356 -32.59 3.65 -0.01
CA SER A 356 -32.87 2.68 -1.07
C SER A 356 -32.56 3.28 -2.45
N ILE A 357 -32.93 4.53 -2.66
CA ILE A 357 -32.68 5.24 -3.93
C ILE A 357 -31.17 5.40 -4.16
N LEU A 358 -30.40 5.80 -3.14
CA LEU A 358 -28.94 5.92 -3.26
C LEU A 358 -28.29 4.57 -3.60
N PHE A 359 -28.75 3.49 -2.98
CA PHE A 359 -28.26 2.15 -3.31
C PHE A 359 -28.54 1.80 -4.77
N GLU A 360 -29.76 2.02 -5.27
CA GLU A 360 -30.10 1.71 -6.66
C GLU A 360 -29.31 2.56 -7.66
N LEU A 361 -29.13 3.86 -7.39
CA LEU A 361 -28.30 4.75 -8.21
C LEU A 361 -26.86 4.23 -8.31
N CYS A 362 -26.24 3.92 -7.17
CA CYS A 362 -24.89 3.39 -7.10
C CYS A 362 -24.77 1.99 -7.74
N TYR A 363 -25.74 1.10 -7.50
CA TYR A 363 -25.72 -0.27 -8.01
C TYR A 363 -25.92 -0.33 -9.53
N ASN A 364 -26.65 0.62 -10.12
CA ASN A 364 -26.92 0.63 -11.56
C ASN A 364 -25.78 1.26 -12.38
N ASP A 365 -24.90 2.08 -11.77
CA ASP A 365 -23.73 2.65 -12.44
C ASP A 365 -22.58 1.65 -12.52
N LYS A 366 -22.13 1.37 -13.74
CA LYS A 366 -21.06 0.38 -13.98
C LYS A 366 -19.74 0.80 -13.35
N ILE A 367 -19.36 2.08 -13.47
CA ILE A 367 -18.08 2.59 -12.95
C ILE A 367 -18.07 2.50 -11.42
N PHE A 368 -19.18 2.86 -10.77
CA PHE A 368 -19.34 2.72 -9.33
C PHE A 368 -19.20 1.27 -8.90
N ARG A 369 -19.88 0.32 -9.57
CA ARG A 369 -19.76 -1.11 -9.24
C ARG A 369 -18.35 -1.64 -9.41
N ASP A 370 -17.67 -1.29 -10.50
CA ASP A 370 -16.30 -1.74 -10.78
C ASP A 370 -15.33 -1.19 -9.72
N ALA A 371 -15.57 0.05 -9.23
CA ALA A 371 -14.79 0.68 -8.15
C ALA A 371 -15.20 0.26 -6.72
N ASN A 372 -16.32 -0.43 -6.56
CA ASN A 372 -16.90 -0.81 -5.26
C ASN A 372 -17.36 -2.27 -5.30
N SER A 373 -16.40 -3.18 -5.37
CA SER A 373 -16.67 -4.63 -5.43
C SER A 373 -17.55 -5.12 -4.26
N TRP A 374 -17.50 -4.44 -3.12
CA TRP A 374 -18.32 -4.72 -1.93
C TRP A 374 -19.83 -4.52 -2.15
N ILE A 375 -20.26 -3.62 -3.04
CA ILE A 375 -21.70 -3.35 -3.24
C ILE A 375 -22.43 -4.56 -3.84
N ALA A 376 -21.75 -5.32 -4.70
CA ALA A 376 -22.30 -6.52 -5.34
C ALA A 376 -22.37 -7.72 -4.38
N LYS A 377 -21.50 -7.74 -3.36
CA LYS A 377 -21.43 -8.81 -2.34
C LYS A 377 -22.32 -8.54 -1.13
N THR A 378 -23.05 -7.42 -1.10
CA THR A 378 -23.93 -7.07 0.02
C THR A 378 -25.13 -8.02 0.07
N THR A 379 -25.16 -8.90 1.09
CA THR A 379 -26.20 -9.93 1.30
C THR A 379 -27.45 -9.43 2.03
N GLY A 380 -27.37 -8.24 2.64
CA GLY A 380 -28.41 -7.63 3.47
C GLY A 380 -29.39 -6.71 2.70
N PRO A 381 -30.10 -5.82 3.41
CA PRO A 381 -31.00 -4.85 2.78
C PRO A 381 -30.23 -3.99 1.76
N LYS A 382 -30.81 -3.84 0.57
CA LYS A 382 -30.30 -3.01 -0.54
C LYS A 382 -30.46 -1.51 -0.21
N VAL A 383 -29.68 -1.03 0.75
CA VAL A 383 -29.70 0.33 1.29
C VAL A 383 -28.29 0.85 1.47
N LEU A 384 -28.11 2.16 1.33
CA LEU A 384 -26.84 2.87 1.51
C LEU A 384 -27.02 4.02 2.50
N ASP A 385 -25.99 4.30 3.29
CA ASP A 385 -26.01 5.30 4.36
C ASP A 385 -24.75 6.18 4.30
N PRO A 386 -24.77 7.38 4.92
CA PRO A 386 -23.63 8.30 4.86
C PRO A 386 -22.36 7.72 5.48
N LEU A 387 -22.47 6.89 6.53
CA LEU A 387 -21.31 6.25 7.15
C LEU A 387 -20.61 5.29 6.17
N ARG A 388 -21.36 4.52 5.38
CA ARG A 388 -20.81 3.70 4.27
C ARG A 388 -20.12 4.57 3.23
N VAL A 389 -20.76 5.66 2.80
CA VAL A 389 -20.15 6.58 1.82
C VAL A 389 -18.79 7.06 2.32
N TYR A 390 -18.74 7.62 3.52
CA TYR A 390 -17.49 8.15 4.10
C TYR A 390 -16.45 7.06 4.38
N SER A 391 -16.85 5.88 4.85
CA SER A 391 -15.91 4.77 5.02
C SER A 391 -15.31 4.30 3.68
N SER A 392 -16.07 4.35 2.57
CA SER A 392 -15.58 3.94 1.24
C SER A 392 -14.54 4.88 0.64
N ILE A 393 -14.47 6.12 1.11
CA ILE A 393 -13.61 7.17 0.55
C ILE A 393 -12.50 7.64 1.50
N SER A 394 -12.62 7.39 2.81
CA SER A 394 -11.69 7.90 3.84
C SER A 394 -10.64 6.92 4.35
N ASP A 395 -10.82 5.62 4.12
CA ASP A 395 -9.86 4.63 4.60
C ASP A 395 -8.48 4.78 3.91
N SER A 396 -7.40 4.90 4.69
CA SER A 396 -6.05 5.09 4.18
C SER A 396 -5.46 3.82 3.54
N ARG A 397 -6.05 2.66 3.81
CA ARG A 397 -5.64 1.36 3.25
C ARG A 397 -6.13 1.16 1.81
N ILE A 398 -7.09 1.96 1.36
CA ILE A 398 -7.59 1.95 -0.02
C ILE A 398 -6.62 2.76 -0.90
N GLU A 399 -6.28 2.22 -2.07
CA GLU A 399 -5.47 2.92 -3.06
C GLU A 399 -6.04 4.29 -3.40
N LYS A 400 -5.13 5.27 -3.56
CA LYS A 400 -5.48 6.68 -3.78
C LYS A 400 -6.37 6.83 -5.01
N GLU A 401 -6.04 6.15 -6.10
CA GLU A 401 -6.76 6.15 -7.37
C GLU A 401 -8.19 5.63 -7.20
N LEU A 402 -8.37 4.56 -6.41
CA LEU A 402 -9.67 3.97 -6.13
C LEU A 402 -10.53 4.92 -5.27
N ARG A 403 -9.95 5.57 -4.26
CA ARG A 403 -10.65 6.59 -3.45
C ARG A 403 -11.12 7.76 -4.30
N ILE A 404 -10.27 8.28 -5.19
CA ILE A 404 -10.62 9.36 -6.13
C ILE A 404 -11.78 8.92 -7.03
N THR A 405 -11.68 7.70 -7.59
CA THR A 405 -12.73 7.14 -8.46
C THR A 405 -14.08 7.11 -7.73
N ARG A 406 -14.11 6.62 -6.48
CA ARG A 406 -15.34 6.56 -5.67
C ARG A 406 -15.94 7.94 -5.40
N ILE A 407 -15.12 8.91 -4.97
CA ILE A 407 -15.56 10.29 -4.72
C ILE A 407 -16.20 10.88 -5.98
N ASN A 408 -15.53 10.72 -7.11
CA ASN A 408 -16.02 11.20 -8.40
C ASN A 408 -17.34 10.50 -8.81
N SER A 409 -17.48 9.20 -8.56
CA SER A 409 -18.73 8.47 -8.80
C SER A 409 -19.88 8.98 -7.93
N TYR A 410 -19.66 9.23 -6.63
CA TYR A 410 -20.71 9.83 -5.78
C TYR A 410 -21.09 11.23 -6.26
N CYS A 411 -20.11 12.08 -6.59
CA CYS A 411 -20.36 13.43 -7.09
C CYS A 411 -21.16 13.40 -8.40
N LYS A 412 -20.79 12.51 -9.33
CA LYS A 412 -21.52 12.27 -10.59
C LYS A 412 -22.98 11.88 -10.34
N LEU A 413 -23.20 10.81 -9.59
CA LEU A 413 -24.53 10.20 -9.45
C LEU A 413 -25.49 11.12 -8.71
N LEU A 414 -25.04 11.75 -7.62
CA LEU A 414 -25.87 12.67 -6.85
C LEU A 414 -26.18 13.95 -7.64
N SER A 415 -25.21 14.52 -8.35
CA SER A 415 -25.44 15.73 -9.17
C SER A 415 -26.40 15.46 -10.33
N GLN A 416 -26.29 14.29 -10.98
CA GLN A 416 -27.20 13.88 -12.04
C GLN A 416 -28.64 13.69 -11.53
N PHE A 417 -28.79 13.13 -10.33
CA PHE A 417 -30.09 12.91 -9.72
C PHE A 417 -30.78 14.23 -9.34
N LEU A 418 -30.05 15.17 -8.73
CA LEU A 418 -30.60 16.45 -8.26
C LEU A 418 -31.00 17.40 -9.41
N GLY A 419 -30.39 17.29 -10.59
CA GLY A 419 -30.77 18.02 -11.80
C GLY A 419 -30.47 19.53 -11.79
N GLY A 420 -30.15 20.09 -12.97
CA GLY A 420 -30.29 21.53 -13.34
C GLY A 420 -29.47 22.62 -12.62
N LEU A 421 -29.06 22.45 -11.35
CA LEU A 421 -28.40 23.48 -10.52
C LEU A 421 -26.99 23.10 -10.05
N HIS A 422 -26.64 21.82 -10.10
CA HIS A 422 -25.34 21.30 -9.67
C HIS A 422 -24.58 20.75 -10.87
N GLU A 423 -23.57 21.49 -11.35
CA GLU A 423 -22.65 20.95 -12.35
C GLU A 423 -21.80 19.85 -11.70
N PRO A 424 -21.70 18.66 -12.31
CA PRO A 424 -20.91 17.58 -11.74
C PRO A 424 -19.45 18.01 -11.55
N VAL A 425 -18.91 17.84 -10.34
CA VAL A 425 -17.50 18.11 -10.01
C VAL A 425 -16.68 16.83 -10.08
N PHE A 426 -15.48 16.89 -10.67
CA PHE A 426 -14.54 15.78 -10.77
C PHE A 426 -13.18 16.25 -10.33
N TYR A 427 -12.55 15.40 -9.56
CA TYR A 427 -11.23 15.64 -9.04
C TYR A 427 -10.27 14.70 -9.77
N PRO A 428 -9.41 15.20 -10.67
CA PRO A 428 -8.38 14.37 -11.31
C PRO A 428 -7.34 13.90 -10.29
N ASN A 429 -7.11 14.69 -9.25
CA ASN A 429 -6.23 14.37 -8.14
C ASN A 429 -6.80 14.96 -6.83
N ILE A 430 -6.68 14.21 -5.74
CA ILE A 430 -7.04 14.66 -4.38
C ILE A 430 -5.84 14.43 -3.47
N ASN A 431 -5.47 15.46 -2.71
CA ASN A 431 -4.48 15.35 -1.65
C ASN A 431 -5.14 14.80 -0.37
N PHE A 432 -4.94 13.51 -0.10
CA PHE A 432 -5.39 12.85 1.13
C PHE A 432 -4.41 12.95 2.30
N SER A 433 -3.34 13.76 2.17
CA SER A 433 -2.40 13.96 3.27
C SER A 433 -3.14 14.46 4.51
N GLY A 434 -2.95 13.75 5.62
CA GLY A 434 -3.64 14.01 6.88
C GLY A 434 -5.16 13.79 6.83
N SER A 435 -5.72 13.00 5.90
CA SER A 435 -7.14 12.59 5.96
C SER A 435 -7.38 11.63 7.12
N PRO A 436 -8.45 11.80 7.92
CA PRO A 436 -8.82 10.83 8.94
C PRO A 436 -9.23 9.52 8.27
N SER A 437 -8.94 8.39 8.91
CA SER A 437 -9.35 7.07 8.44
C SER A 437 -10.52 6.55 9.28
N LEU A 438 -11.63 6.21 8.62
CA LEU A 438 -12.69 5.38 9.23
C LEU A 438 -12.39 3.92 8.98
N ASN A 439 -12.76 3.05 9.93
CA ASN A 439 -12.56 1.62 9.80
C ASN A 439 -13.30 1.05 8.56
N HIS A 440 -12.55 0.50 7.59
CA HIS A 440 -13.05 -0.22 6.42
C HIS A 440 -14.14 -1.25 6.74
N GLU A 441 -14.07 -1.91 7.91
CA GLU A 441 -15.06 -2.93 8.30
C GLU A 441 -16.48 -2.37 8.29
N LEU A 442 -16.65 -1.05 8.51
CA LEU A 442 -17.95 -0.35 8.49
C LEU A 442 -18.66 -0.40 7.13
N LEU A 443 -17.95 -0.73 6.05
CA LEU A 443 -18.54 -0.93 4.72
C LEU A 443 -19.40 -2.19 4.65
N ILE A 444 -18.91 -3.26 5.26
CA ILE A 444 -19.46 -4.61 5.12
C ILE A 444 -20.50 -4.90 6.21
N VAL A 445 -20.49 -4.12 7.29
CA VAL A 445 -21.52 -4.17 8.33
C VAL A 445 -22.89 -3.97 7.70
N GLU A 446 -23.71 -5.02 7.65
CA GLU A 446 -25.12 -4.93 7.25
C GLU A 446 -25.85 -3.96 8.18
N ARG A 447 -26.90 -3.26 7.75
CA ARG A 447 -27.69 -2.40 8.66
C ARG A 447 -29.17 -2.58 8.36
N SER A 448 -29.99 -2.62 9.41
CA SER A 448 -31.44 -2.61 9.29
C SER A 448 -31.91 -1.24 8.78
N LYS A 449 -33.12 -1.19 8.21
CA LYS A 449 -33.70 0.07 7.71
C LYS A 449 -33.78 1.15 8.79
N GLN A 450 -34.07 0.77 10.04
CA GLN A 450 -34.17 1.70 11.16
C GLN A 450 -32.80 2.30 11.53
N GLU A 451 -31.74 1.49 11.53
CA GLU A 451 -30.38 1.95 11.81
C GLU A 451 -29.87 2.91 10.73
N VAL A 452 -30.20 2.62 9.48
CA VAL A 452 -29.86 3.48 8.34
C VAL A 452 -30.60 4.82 8.41
N SER A 453 -31.88 4.84 8.77
CA SER A 453 -32.65 6.07 8.98
C SER A 453 -32.02 6.95 10.07
N TYR A 454 -31.66 6.37 11.23
CA TYR A 454 -30.95 7.12 12.28
C TYR A 454 -29.59 7.68 11.83
N LEU A 455 -28.86 6.99 10.94
CA LEU A 455 -27.59 7.50 10.41
C LEU A 455 -27.78 8.74 9.53
N TRP A 456 -28.84 8.77 8.74
CA TRP A 456 -29.22 9.95 7.97
C TRP A 456 -29.66 11.10 8.87
N GLU A 457 -30.42 10.84 9.94
CA GLU A 457 -30.77 11.86 10.94
C GLU A 457 -29.53 12.46 11.61
N ILE A 458 -28.58 11.62 12.03
CA ILE A 458 -27.30 12.09 12.62
C ILE A 458 -26.51 12.93 11.62
N PHE A 459 -26.44 12.49 10.36
CA PHE A 459 -25.75 13.20 9.29
C PHE A 459 -26.40 14.57 9.03
N HIS A 460 -27.73 14.64 8.97
CA HIS A 460 -28.48 15.87 8.81
C HIS A 460 -28.28 16.82 10.00
N ASP A 461 -28.40 16.33 11.23
CA ASP A 461 -28.20 17.12 12.46
C ASP A 461 -26.78 17.69 12.54
N ALA A 462 -25.76 16.92 12.13
CA ALA A 462 -24.37 17.37 12.09
C ALA A 462 -24.15 18.55 11.12
N ILE A 463 -24.98 18.69 10.08
CA ILE A 463 -24.88 19.75 9.07
C ILE A 463 -25.67 20.99 9.49
N TYR A 464 -26.92 20.81 9.94
CA TYR A 464 -27.85 21.92 10.20
C TYR A 464 -27.90 22.37 11.66
N PHE A 465 -27.55 21.50 12.60
CA PHE A 465 -27.57 21.79 14.04
C PHE A 465 -26.26 21.36 14.75
N PRO A 466 -25.07 21.67 14.21
CA PRO A 466 -23.80 21.17 14.76
C PRO A 466 -23.55 21.62 16.21
N GLU A 467 -24.07 22.78 16.61
CA GLU A 467 -23.95 23.35 17.96
C GLU A 467 -24.57 22.48 19.06
N ARG A 468 -25.46 21.54 18.69
CA ARG A 468 -26.10 20.62 19.65
C ARG A 468 -25.16 19.48 20.09
N GLY A 469 -24.02 19.31 19.42
CA GLY A 469 -23.11 18.20 19.67
C GLY A 469 -23.77 16.85 19.43
N ILE A 470 -23.27 15.80 20.09
CA ILE A 470 -23.82 14.44 19.97
C ILE A 470 -24.93 14.24 21.00
N ASN A 471 -26.11 13.78 20.59
CA ASN A 471 -27.18 13.44 21.53
C ASN A 471 -27.08 11.97 22.02
N ARG A 472 -27.70 11.65 23.16
CA ARG A 472 -27.57 10.31 23.79
C ARG A 472 -28.23 9.21 22.95
N SER A 473 -29.34 9.52 22.27
CA SER A 473 -30.03 8.61 21.33
C SER A 473 -29.14 8.22 20.16
N SER A 474 -28.40 9.18 19.57
CA SER A 474 -27.45 8.96 18.48
C SER A 474 -26.33 8.00 18.88
N LEU A 475 -25.82 8.08 20.12
CA LEU A 475 -24.80 7.14 20.61
C LEU A 475 -25.37 5.75 20.89
N VAL A 476 -26.58 5.65 21.44
CA VAL A 476 -27.22 4.35 21.69
C VAL A 476 -27.49 3.66 20.36
N ALA A 477 -27.93 4.40 19.35
CA ALA A 477 -28.04 3.91 18.00
C ALA A 477 -26.65 3.47 17.49
N PHE A 478 -25.62 4.31 17.60
CA PHE A 478 -24.24 4.00 17.17
C PHE A 478 -23.62 2.76 17.82
N LYS A 479 -23.87 2.52 19.12
CA LYS A 479 -23.39 1.33 19.83
C LYS A 479 -23.95 0.02 19.30
N ASN A 480 -25.14 0.03 18.72
CA ASN A 480 -25.76 -1.16 18.14
C ASN A 480 -25.20 -1.49 16.74
N TRP A 481 -24.35 -0.64 16.15
CA TRP A 481 -23.94 -0.71 14.74
C TRP A 481 -22.59 -1.40 14.49
N GLY A 482 -22.10 -2.21 15.43
CA GLY A 482 -20.79 -2.88 15.31
C GLY A 482 -19.57 -1.96 15.39
N ALA A 483 -19.78 -0.65 15.57
CA ALA A 483 -18.74 0.35 15.82
C ALA A 483 -18.70 0.65 17.33
N SER A 484 -17.86 -0.08 18.06
CA SER A 484 -17.89 -0.12 19.53
C SER A 484 -17.47 1.18 20.26
N ASP A 485 -17.20 2.30 19.57
CA ASP A 485 -16.60 3.44 20.23
C ASP A 485 -17.07 4.81 19.70
N LEU A 486 -17.29 5.72 20.65
CA LEU A 486 -17.45 7.17 20.49
C LEU A 486 -16.37 7.76 19.55
N ARG A 487 -15.20 7.13 19.51
CA ARG A 487 -14.12 7.44 18.57
C ARG A 487 -14.53 7.40 17.11
N ASN A 488 -15.11 6.29 16.63
CA ASN A 488 -15.52 6.18 15.22
C ASN A 488 -16.60 7.19 14.86
N LEU A 489 -17.55 7.44 15.76
CA LEU A 489 -18.57 8.46 15.57
C LEU A 489 -17.95 9.86 15.48
N SER A 490 -17.00 10.20 16.36
CA SER A 490 -16.32 11.50 16.33
C SER A 490 -15.51 11.71 15.04
N ILE A 491 -14.87 10.66 14.52
CA ILE A 491 -14.11 10.71 13.25
C ILE A 491 -15.08 10.89 12.08
N PHE A 492 -16.19 10.15 12.06
CA PHE A 492 -17.22 10.31 11.04
C PHE A 492 -17.79 11.74 11.03
N LEU A 493 -18.15 12.27 12.20
CA LEU A 493 -18.66 13.63 12.33
C LEU A 493 -17.62 14.68 11.93
N PHE A 494 -16.33 14.45 12.23
CA PHE A 494 -15.25 15.32 11.78
C PHE A 494 -15.06 15.29 10.25
N LEU A 495 -15.16 14.12 9.62
CA LEU A 495 -15.10 13.99 8.16
C LEU A 495 -16.26 14.73 7.47
N VAL A 496 -17.43 14.74 8.11
CA VAL A 496 -18.61 15.46 7.63
C VAL A 496 -18.49 16.97 7.89
N GLN A 497 -18.08 17.39 9.09
CA GLN A 497 -18.04 18.79 9.48
C GLN A 497 -16.82 19.08 10.40
N PRO A 498 -15.63 19.29 9.80
CA PRO A 498 -14.37 19.41 10.55
C PRO A 498 -14.25 20.70 11.39
N ASP A 499 -15.08 21.70 11.10
CA ASP A 499 -15.06 22.98 11.82
C ASP A 499 -15.88 22.96 13.13
N TYR A 500 -16.70 21.91 13.35
CA TYR A 500 -17.61 21.84 14.52
C TYR A 500 -17.42 20.60 15.40
N PHE A 501 -16.82 19.55 14.87
CA PHE A 501 -16.54 18.33 15.62
C PHE A 501 -15.04 18.15 15.78
N LEU A 502 -14.63 17.53 16.88
CA LEU A 502 -13.23 17.18 17.14
C LEU A 502 -13.10 15.66 17.02
N PRO A 503 -12.18 15.11 16.21
CA PRO A 503 -12.02 13.67 16.12
C PRO A 503 -11.24 13.17 17.34
N LEU A 504 -11.72 12.08 17.96
CA LEU A 504 -11.05 11.45 19.09
C LEU A 504 -10.03 10.39 18.63
N ASP A 505 -9.34 10.64 17.51
CA ASP A 505 -8.24 9.78 17.08
C ASP A 505 -7.04 9.88 18.05
N LYS A 506 -6.14 8.90 18.00
CA LYS A 506 -5.01 8.79 18.95
C LYS A 506 -4.13 10.03 18.97
N GLN A 507 -3.81 10.58 17.80
CA GLN A 507 -2.89 11.72 17.66
C GLN A 507 -3.54 12.98 18.23
N THR A 508 -4.82 13.19 17.92
CA THR A 508 -5.60 14.31 18.47
C THR A 508 -5.75 14.21 19.99
N LEU A 509 -6.10 13.04 20.52
CA LEU A 509 -6.20 12.80 21.97
C LEU A 509 -4.87 13.00 22.69
N SER A 510 -3.77 12.52 22.10
CA SER A 510 -2.41 12.75 22.57
C SER A 510 -2.14 14.25 22.73
N LEU A 511 -2.37 15.02 21.67
CA LEU A 511 -2.11 16.45 21.66
C LEU A 511 -2.92 17.15 22.78
N LEU A 512 -4.21 16.82 22.93
CA LEU A 512 -5.05 17.37 24.00
C LEU A 512 -4.55 17.03 25.41
N LYS A 513 -3.98 15.82 25.61
CA LYS A 513 -3.33 15.45 26.88
C LYS A 513 -2.06 16.26 27.12
N GLN A 514 -1.25 16.49 26.09
CA GLN A 514 -0.01 17.26 26.17
C GLN A 514 -0.25 18.71 26.61
N TYR A 515 -1.29 19.36 26.06
CA TYR A 515 -1.72 20.70 26.52
C TYR A 515 -2.49 20.67 27.85
N GLY A 516 -2.74 19.50 28.44
CA GLY A 516 -3.49 19.38 29.69
C GLY A 516 -4.99 19.70 29.57
N LYS A 517 -5.54 19.73 28.34
CA LYS A 517 -6.99 19.92 28.12
C LYS A 517 -7.82 18.74 28.61
N ILE A 518 -7.27 17.54 28.49
CA ILE A 518 -7.87 16.33 29.03
C ILE A 518 -6.86 15.60 29.89
N LYS A 519 -7.32 15.06 31.02
CA LYS A 519 -6.53 14.13 31.85
C LYS A 519 -6.73 12.67 31.43
N LYS A 520 -7.91 12.37 30.86
CA LYS A 520 -8.32 11.04 30.42
C LYS A 520 -9.14 11.16 29.15
N GLU A 521 -9.08 10.12 28.32
CA GLU A 521 -9.90 10.02 27.11
C GLU A 521 -11.40 10.05 27.44
N PRO A 522 -12.20 10.84 26.68
CA PRO A 522 -13.65 10.85 26.83
C PRO A 522 -14.24 9.47 26.54
N SER A 523 -15.00 8.95 27.50
CA SER A 523 -15.69 7.66 27.39
C SER A 523 -17.22 7.83 27.28
N LEU A 524 -17.72 9.01 27.64
CA LEU A 524 -19.13 9.37 27.59
C LEU A 524 -19.36 10.54 26.62
N VAL A 525 -20.49 10.54 25.92
CA VAL A 525 -20.92 11.65 25.04
C VAL A 525 -20.93 13.00 25.76
N ARG A 526 -21.30 13.01 27.04
CA ARG A 526 -21.28 14.25 27.83
C ARG A 526 -19.87 14.82 27.95
N GLU A 527 -18.86 13.96 28.15
CA GLU A 527 -17.46 14.36 28.24
C GLU A 527 -16.97 14.87 26.88
N TYR A 528 -17.38 14.23 25.78
CA TYR A 528 -17.08 14.69 24.44
C TYR A 528 -17.69 16.06 24.12
N ASN A 529 -18.99 16.24 24.39
CA ASN A 529 -19.66 17.51 24.13
C ASN A 529 -19.08 18.65 24.98
N GLN A 530 -18.47 18.37 26.14
CA GLN A 530 -17.74 19.37 26.94
C GLN A 530 -16.44 19.84 26.26
N LEU A 531 -15.87 19.06 25.34
CA LEU A 531 -14.73 19.47 24.53
C LEU A 531 -15.13 20.37 23.36
N LEU A 532 -16.41 20.39 23.00
CA LEU A 532 -16.95 21.24 21.94
C LEU A 532 -17.37 22.59 22.53
N THR A 533 -16.76 23.67 22.06
CA THR A 533 -16.97 25.05 22.51
C THR A 533 -18.16 25.77 21.86
N GLY A 534 -18.90 25.09 20.96
CA GLY A 534 -20.21 25.56 20.45
C GLY A 534 -20.16 26.85 19.61
N GLY A 535 -19.02 27.13 18.98
CA GLY A 535 -18.88 28.17 17.96
C GLY A 535 -18.10 27.63 16.77
N ASN A 536 -18.34 28.20 15.59
CA ASN A 536 -17.65 27.89 14.33
C ASN A 536 -16.16 28.26 14.42
N THR A 537 -15.37 27.42 15.06
CA THR A 537 -13.94 27.64 15.28
C THR A 537 -13.16 26.73 14.35
N THR A 538 -12.34 27.32 13.48
CA THR A 538 -11.37 26.55 12.70
C THR A 538 -10.38 25.80 13.60
N ALA A 539 -10.38 26.10 14.91
CA ALA A 539 -9.63 25.44 15.97
C ALA A 539 -9.62 23.90 15.90
N TYR A 540 -10.74 23.20 15.72
CA TYR A 540 -10.70 21.71 15.71
C TYR A 540 -9.93 21.17 14.53
N ARG A 541 -10.17 21.74 13.35
CA ARG A 541 -9.42 21.46 12.14
C ARG A 541 -7.93 21.77 12.35
N THR A 542 -7.61 22.92 12.96
CA THR A 542 -6.23 23.31 13.28
C THR A 542 -5.56 22.33 14.25
N ILE A 543 -6.22 21.96 15.35
CA ILE A 543 -5.74 20.99 16.35
C ILE A 543 -5.46 19.64 15.68
N TYR A 544 -6.37 19.19 14.83
CA TYR A 544 -6.24 17.97 14.07
C TYR A 544 -5.05 17.97 13.09
N PHE A 545 -4.80 19.08 12.40
CA PHE A 545 -3.64 19.19 11.49
C PHE A 545 -2.33 19.34 12.25
N LEU A 546 -2.33 20.06 13.38
CA LEU A 546 -1.18 20.17 14.28
C LEU A 546 -0.79 18.81 14.86
N SER A 547 -1.76 17.96 15.21
CA SER A 547 -1.48 16.62 15.76
C SER A 547 -0.80 15.68 14.76
N ARG A 548 -0.85 15.99 13.46
CA ARG A 548 -0.31 15.17 12.36
C ARG A 548 0.98 15.70 11.75
N ASN A 549 1.05 17.01 11.49
CA ASN A 549 2.13 17.58 10.69
C ASN A 549 3.36 17.97 11.50
N LYS A 550 3.36 17.82 12.83
CA LYS A 550 4.46 18.24 13.70
C LYS A 550 4.89 19.70 13.47
N ASN A 551 4.01 20.54 12.92
CA ASN A 551 4.27 21.94 12.69
C ASN A 551 4.20 22.67 14.03
N ASN A 552 5.11 23.62 14.25
CA ASN A 552 5.00 24.47 15.42
C ASN A 552 3.73 25.33 15.29
N PRO A 553 3.05 25.69 16.39
CA PRO A 553 1.99 26.68 16.38
C PRO A 553 2.42 28.04 15.79
N SER A 554 3.72 28.27 15.58
CA SER A 554 4.28 29.41 14.86
C SER A 554 3.95 29.44 13.37
N ASP A 555 3.68 28.29 12.75
CA ASP A 555 3.43 28.17 11.32
C ASP A 555 1.94 28.40 10.95
N LEU A 556 1.10 28.62 11.96
CA LEU A 556 -0.31 28.93 11.81
C LEU A 556 -0.51 30.35 11.27
N SER A 557 -1.53 30.53 10.43
CA SER A 557 -2.00 31.88 10.08
C SER A 557 -2.52 32.62 11.32
N ALA A 558 -2.57 33.95 11.26
CA ALA A 558 -3.04 34.77 12.39
C ALA A 558 -4.45 34.39 12.87
N LEU A 559 -5.34 33.97 11.96
CA LEU A 559 -6.70 33.54 12.28
C LEU A 559 -6.71 32.16 12.97
N GLU A 560 -6.01 31.18 12.39
CA GLU A 560 -5.89 29.83 12.95
C GLU A 560 -5.24 29.87 14.33
N LYS A 561 -4.23 30.73 14.51
CA LYS A 561 -3.55 30.92 15.80
C LYS A 561 -4.48 31.52 16.85
N SER A 562 -5.30 32.50 16.49
CA SER A 562 -6.29 33.09 17.39
C SER A 562 -7.34 32.06 17.86
N ASP A 563 -7.89 31.28 16.93
CA ASP A 563 -8.88 30.24 17.22
C ASP A 563 -8.26 29.12 18.09
N TYR A 564 -7.04 28.71 17.74
CA TYR A 564 -6.26 27.73 18.49
C TYR A 564 -5.93 28.21 19.91
N ASP A 565 -5.43 29.43 20.07
CA ASP A 565 -5.05 30.01 21.38
C ASP A 565 -6.30 30.18 22.27
N SER A 566 -7.43 30.58 21.68
CA SER A 566 -8.73 30.66 22.36
C SER A 566 -9.18 29.29 22.86
N TYR A 567 -9.05 28.25 22.04
CA TYR A 567 -9.40 26.89 22.45
C TYR A 567 -8.48 26.37 23.55
N ILE A 568 -7.16 26.46 23.38
CA ILE A 568 -6.16 25.95 24.33
C ILE A 568 -6.16 26.76 25.64
N GLY A 569 -6.45 28.06 25.61
CA GLY A 569 -6.62 28.89 26.80
C GLY A 569 -5.32 29.20 27.55
N GLY A 570 -4.23 29.39 26.81
CA GLY A 570 -2.92 29.77 27.38
C GLY A 570 -2.17 28.65 28.12
N LEU A 571 -2.57 27.39 27.94
CA LEU A 571 -1.85 26.23 28.46
C LEU A 571 -0.49 26.11 27.75
N SER A 572 0.60 25.98 28.52
CA SER A 572 1.94 25.82 27.97
C SER A 572 2.13 24.45 27.33
N LEU A 573 2.72 24.43 26.15
CA LEU A 573 3.15 23.23 25.45
C LEU A 573 4.18 22.49 26.32
N ASN A 574 3.78 21.38 26.93
CA ASN A 574 4.74 20.39 27.38
C ASN A 574 5.18 19.65 26.11
N LEU A 575 6.19 20.19 25.39
CA LEU A 575 6.80 19.50 24.26
C LEU A 575 7.33 18.16 24.76
N LEU A 576 6.54 17.12 24.53
CA LEU A 576 6.91 15.76 24.79
C LEU A 576 6.86 15.00 23.48
N SER A 577 7.83 14.10 23.36
CA SER A 577 8.27 13.40 22.16
C SER A 577 7.11 12.92 21.29
N GLU A 578 7.33 12.94 19.98
CA GLU A 578 6.62 12.08 19.05
C GLU A 578 6.40 10.72 19.74
N HIS A 579 5.19 10.17 19.75
CA HIS A 579 4.85 8.88 20.42
C HIS A 579 5.63 7.70 19.82
N LYS A 580 6.95 7.72 19.92
CA LYS A 580 7.89 6.70 19.48
C LYS A 580 7.81 5.55 20.47
N CYS A 581 8.28 4.38 20.07
CA CYS A 581 8.47 3.28 20.98
C CYS A 581 9.90 2.83 20.76
N ARG A 582 10.82 3.20 21.66
CA ARG A 582 12.25 2.84 21.53
C ARG A 582 12.83 2.45 22.87
N ILE A 583 13.63 1.39 22.88
CA ILE A 583 14.61 1.16 23.94
C ILE A 583 15.88 1.87 23.48
N LEU A 584 16.34 2.88 24.23
CA LEU A 584 17.42 3.76 23.80
C LEU A 584 18.79 3.18 24.18
N ALA A 585 18.96 2.82 25.45
CA ALA A 585 20.22 2.33 25.98
C ALA A 585 20.05 1.46 27.22
N VAL A 586 21.06 0.64 27.50
CA VAL A 586 21.22 -0.09 28.76
C VAL A 586 22.65 0.00 29.27
N THR A 587 22.82 0.23 30.56
CA THR A 587 24.11 0.30 31.25
C THR A 587 24.06 -0.64 32.45
N PRO A 588 24.70 -1.83 32.39
CA PRO A 588 24.83 -2.69 33.55
C PRO A 588 25.73 -2.01 34.60
N LYS A 589 25.27 -1.92 35.84
CA LYS A 589 26.02 -1.30 36.94
C LYS A 589 26.94 -2.31 37.63
N LYS A 590 27.87 -1.80 38.43
CA LYS A 590 28.67 -2.61 39.36
C LYS A 590 27.80 -3.51 40.23
N ASN A 591 28.32 -4.70 40.54
CA ASN A 591 27.63 -5.72 41.33
C ASN A 591 26.36 -6.25 40.65
N CYS A 592 26.16 -6.02 39.36
CA CYS A 592 25.09 -6.72 38.64
C CYS A 592 25.44 -8.21 38.57
N ASN A 593 24.42 -9.04 38.64
CA ASN A 593 24.53 -10.49 38.68
C ASN A 593 25.37 -10.99 37.48
N THR A 594 26.53 -11.59 37.78
CA THR A 594 27.55 -11.99 36.79
C THR A 594 27.01 -12.94 35.71
N ARG A 595 25.93 -13.67 36.02
CA ARG A 595 25.17 -14.49 35.08
C ARG A 595 24.69 -13.71 33.85
N PHE A 596 24.20 -12.49 34.07
CA PHE A 596 23.69 -11.60 33.01
C PHE A 596 24.76 -10.64 32.48
N LEU A 597 26.01 -10.77 32.93
CA LEU A 597 27.16 -9.97 32.49
C LEU A 597 28.20 -10.76 31.69
N ARG A 598 27.98 -12.05 31.39
CA ARG A 598 29.01 -12.96 30.81
C ARG A 598 29.83 -12.37 29.66
N SER A 599 29.21 -11.54 28.84
CA SER A 599 29.83 -10.86 27.70
C SER A 599 29.69 -9.34 27.75
N LEU A 600 29.13 -8.80 28.85
CA LEU A 600 28.88 -7.37 29.03
C LEU A 600 29.88 -6.78 30.01
N THR A 601 30.29 -5.55 29.74
CA THR A 601 31.19 -4.79 30.58
C THR A 601 30.37 -3.96 31.56
N GLU A 602 30.69 -4.02 32.85
CA GLU A 602 30.11 -3.13 33.86
C GLU A 602 30.40 -1.66 33.53
N ASP A 603 29.45 -0.79 33.85
CA ASP A 603 29.47 0.65 33.60
C ASP A 603 29.64 1.08 32.13
N LYS A 604 29.54 0.13 31.19
CA LYS A 604 29.51 0.41 29.75
C LYS A 604 28.07 0.63 29.28
N CYS A 605 27.82 1.79 28.66
CA CYS A 605 26.55 2.10 28.03
C CYS A 605 26.44 1.45 26.65
N TYR A 606 25.46 0.57 26.48
CA TYR A 606 25.09 -0.06 25.22
C TYR A 606 23.90 0.69 24.62
N LYS A 607 24.17 1.48 23.56
CA LYS A 607 23.14 2.27 22.86
C LYS A 607 22.55 1.48 21.70
N PHE A 608 21.23 1.35 21.67
CA PHE A 608 20.47 0.73 20.57
C PHE A 608 20.34 1.66 19.37
N TYR A 609 20.34 2.97 19.62
CA TYR A 609 20.29 4.03 18.61
C TYR A 609 21.48 4.97 18.78
N GLN A 610 22.03 5.46 17.67
CA GLN A 610 23.18 6.37 17.63
C GLN A 610 22.77 7.82 17.37
N ASP A 611 21.47 8.12 17.36
CA ASP A 611 20.91 9.45 17.13
C ASP A 611 20.86 10.33 18.40
N PHE A 612 21.47 9.88 19.49
CA PHE A 612 21.56 10.63 20.74
C PHE A 612 22.86 10.37 21.53
N ASP A 613 23.21 11.35 22.37
CA ASP A 613 24.29 11.29 23.34
C ASP A 613 23.79 11.51 24.77
N LEU A 614 24.33 10.71 25.69
CA LEU A 614 24.12 10.87 27.13
C LEU A 614 25.26 11.72 27.69
N LYS A 615 24.93 12.93 28.18
CA LYS A 615 25.89 13.86 28.82
C LYS A 615 25.44 14.09 30.26
N GLY A 616 25.92 13.25 31.18
CA GLY A 616 25.44 13.27 32.56
C GLY A 616 23.97 12.87 32.63
N ASP A 617 23.13 13.73 33.20
CA ASP A 617 21.67 13.56 33.26
C ASP A 617 20.94 14.27 32.10
N GLU A 618 21.65 14.69 31.04
CA GLU A 618 21.05 15.27 29.85
C GLU A 618 21.15 14.31 28.66
N ILE A 619 20.10 14.32 27.83
CA ILE A 619 20.02 13.52 26.60
C ILE A 619 20.01 14.49 25.43
N HIS A 620 21.06 14.46 24.61
CA HIS A 620 21.29 15.36 23.48
C HIS A 620 21.04 14.59 22.20
N TYR A 621 19.98 14.88 21.45
CA TYR A 621 19.77 14.26 20.16
C TYR A 621 20.58 14.93 19.04
N ILE A 622 20.88 14.16 18.01
CA ILE A 622 21.63 14.58 16.82
C ILE A 622 20.64 14.83 15.68
N SER A 623 20.98 15.73 14.75
CA SER A 623 20.11 16.14 13.63
C SER A 623 19.72 15.02 12.66
N ASP A 624 20.49 13.94 12.56
CA ASP A 624 20.29 12.82 11.64
C ASP A 624 19.33 11.76 12.21
N ARG A 625 18.12 12.18 12.62
CA ARG A 625 17.11 11.25 13.14
C ARG A 625 16.46 10.47 11.99
N GLU A 626 15.99 9.26 12.31
CA GLU A 626 15.09 8.53 11.44
C GLU A 626 13.77 9.33 11.30
N HIS A 627 13.57 10.00 10.17
CA HIS A 627 12.42 10.86 9.87
C HIS A 627 11.12 10.06 9.61
N GLY A 628 10.82 9.07 10.46
CA GLY A 628 9.64 8.21 10.33
C GLY A 628 9.72 7.26 9.13
N LEU A 629 10.92 6.76 8.79
CA LEU A 629 11.16 5.89 7.63
C LEU A 629 10.24 4.65 7.65
N PHE A 630 10.02 4.07 8.83
CA PHE A 630 9.18 2.87 8.99
C PHE A 630 7.72 3.16 9.35
N ASP A 631 7.35 4.40 9.67
CA ASP A 631 6.01 4.76 10.13
C ASP A 631 4.90 4.29 9.18
N LEU A 632 3.73 3.99 9.75
CA LEU A 632 2.47 3.74 9.04
C LEU A 632 1.51 4.92 9.28
N SER A 633 0.37 4.97 8.58
CA SER A 633 -0.53 6.14 8.61
C SER A 633 -0.95 6.55 10.04
N ASP A 634 -1.26 5.56 10.88
CA ASP A 634 -1.80 5.77 12.23
C ASP A 634 -1.02 5.02 13.33
N LEU A 635 0.18 4.51 13.00
CA LEU A 635 1.03 3.74 13.92
C LEU A 635 2.51 4.12 13.73
N LYS A 636 3.17 4.47 14.83
CA LYS A 636 4.62 4.70 14.84
C LYS A 636 5.38 3.38 14.89
N LEU A 637 6.28 3.18 13.94
CA LEU A 637 7.12 1.98 13.88
C LEU A 637 8.58 2.39 14.04
N CYS A 638 9.26 1.77 14.98
CA CYS A 638 10.70 1.90 15.15
C CYS A 638 11.35 0.53 14.88
N ILE A 639 12.39 0.50 14.04
CA ILE A 639 13.11 -0.74 13.73
C ILE A 639 14.60 -0.53 14.02
N SER A 640 15.13 -1.39 14.88
CA SER A 640 16.54 -1.41 15.30
C SER A 640 17.12 -2.81 15.18
N SER A 641 18.45 -2.91 15.21
CA SER A 641 19.16 -4.19 15.15
C SER A 641 20.36 -4.24 16.09
N ILE A 642 20.66 -5.43 16.62
CA ILE A 642 21.88 -5.75 17.36
C ILE A 642 22.68 -6.75 16.54
N VAL A 643 23.92 -6.39 16.21
CA VAL A 643 24.81 -7.17 15.35
C VAL A 643 26.17 -7.33 16.02
N GLY A 644 26.79 -8.49 15.89
CA GLY A 644 28.07 -8.80 16.54
C GLY A 644 28.45 -10.25 16.36
N LYS A 645 29.73 -10.63 16.47
CA LYS A 645 30.16 -12.04 16.42
C LYS A 645 29.45 -12.89 17.50
N ASN A 646 29.44 -14.21 17.35
CA ASN A 646 28.95 -15.10 18.40
C ASN A 646 29.75 -14.89 19.70
N GLY A 647 29.06 -14.80 20.84
CA GLY A 647 29.68 -14.55 22.14
C GLY A 647 30.01 -13.09 22.47
N THR A 648 29.58 -12.12 21.64
CA THR A 648 29.74 -10.67 21.90
C THR A 648 28.68 -10.08 22.84
N GLY A 649 27.75 -10.90 23.34
CA GLY A 649 26.74 -10.48 24.32
C GLY A 649 25.39 -10.05 23.77
N LYS A 650 25.11 -10.25 22.47
CA LYS A 650 23.81 -9.91 21.84
C LYS A 650 22.60 -10.40 22.65
N SER A 651 22.45 -11.72 22.81
CA SER A 651 21.35 -12.30 23.58
C SER A 651 21.47 -12.02 25.09
N THR A 652 22.69 -11.82 25.60
CA THR A 652 22.92 -11.45 27.01
C THR A 652 22.31 -10.10 27.36
N ILE A 653 22.37 -9.10 26.47
CA ILE A 653 21.69 -7.81 26.64
C ILE A 653 20.18 -8.01 26.74
N ILE A 654 19.62 -8.84 25.87
CA ILE A 654 18.17 -9.12 25.86
C ILE A 654 17.77 -9.85 27.15
N GLU A 655 18.52 -10.86 27.58
CA GLU A 655 18.28 -11.58 28.83
C GLU A 655 18.33 -10.65 30.06
N LEU A 656 19.26 -9.70 30.08
CA LEU A 656 19.36 -8.69 31.15
C LEU A 656 18.13 -7.77 31.17
N LEU A 657 17.68 -7.28 30.01
CA LEU A 657 16.46 -6.48 29.91
C LEU A 657 15.20 -7.28 30.31
N MET A 658 15.12 -8.56 29.95
CA MET A 658 14.04 -9.45 30.37
C MET A 658 13.97 -9.57 31.89
N ALA A 659 15.12 -9.74 32.55
CA ALA A 659 15.20 -9.79 34.01
C ALA A 659 14.80 -8.44 34.65
N ALA A 660 15.21 -7.33 34.05
CA ALA A 660 14.80 -5.99 34.46
C ALA A 660 13.27 -5.82 34.39
N PHE A 661 12.64 -6.17 33.26
CA PHE A 661 11.20 -6.03 33.07
C PHE A 661 10.41 -6.90 34.05
N ASN A 662 10.88 -8.12 34.32
CA ASN A 662 10.33 -8.98 35.37
C ASN A 662 10.38 -8.29 36.74
N ASN A 663 11.53 -7.72 37.12
CA ASN A 663 11.71 -7.04 38.40
C ASN A 663 10.84 -5.78 38.55
N VAL A 664 10.76 -4.92 37.51
CA VAL A 664 9.84 -3.75 37.51
C VAL A 664 8.42 -4.19 37.83
N THR A 665 7.95 -5.26 37.19
CA THR A 665 6.57 -5.73 37.33
C THR A 665 6.30 -6.36 38.69
N SER A 666 7.25 -7.14 39.20
CA SER A 666 7.09 -7.86 40.47
C SER A 666 6.86 -6.94 41.68
N LYS A 667 7.29 -5.66 41.60
CA LYS A 667 7.12 -4.66 42.66
C LYS A 667 5.87 -3.77 42.52
N THR A 668 5.10 -3.94 41.45
CA THR A 668 3.94 -3.07 41.20
C THR A 668 2.72 -3.54 41.98
N ASN A 669 2.15 -2.63 42.78
CA ASN A 669 1.04 -2.90 43.71
C ASN A 669 -0.21 -3.48 43.02
N ASP A 670 -0.47 -3.13 41.76
CA ASP A 670 -1.64 -3.62 41.03
C ASP A 670 -1.50 -5.05 40.51
N TYR A 671 -0.28 -5.54 40.28
CA TYR A 671 -0.05 -6.94 39.88
C TYR A 671 -0.58 -7.93 40.93
N SER A 672 -0.40 -7.60 42.21
CA SER A 672 -0.86 -8.42 43.34
C SER A 672 -2.38 -8.50 43.48
N LYS A 673 -3.13 -7.54 42.92
CA LYS A 673 -4.60 -7.48 42.97
C LYS A 673 -5.26 -8.21 41.79
N VAL A 674 -4.58 -8.29 40.64
CA VAL A 674 -5.16 -8.75 39.37
C VAL A 674 -4.92 -10.25 39.13
N VAL A 675 -3.77 -10.80 39.54
CA VAL A 675 -3.38 -12.18 39.19
C VAL A 675 -3.28 -13.06 40.44
N GLY A 676 -4.35 -13.79 40.76
CA GLY A 676 -4.42 -14.68 41.91
C GLY A 676 -3.65 -16.00 41.81
N LEU A 677 -2.72 -16.18 40.86
CA LEU A 677 -2.15 -17.51 40.54
C LEU A 677 -0.64 -17.57 40.24
N HIS A 678 -0.01 -16.50 39.76
CA HIS A 678 1.39 -16.55 39.34
C HIS A 678 2.13 -15.27 39.74
N LYS A 679 2.63 -15.20 40.97
CA LYS A 679 3.52 -14.11 41.39
C LYS A 679 4.78 -14.18 40.53
N LEU A 680 5.33 -13.08 40.03
CA LEU A 680 6.66 -13.08 39.40
C LEU A 680 7.73 -13.24 40.50
N ASP A 681 8.80 -13.98 40.22
CA ASP A 681 9.92 -14.08 41.14
C ASP A 681 10.77 -12.83 41.06
N TRP A 682 11.15 -12.26 42.21
CA TRP A 682 12.19 -11.24 42.23
C TRP A 682 13.54 -11.88 41.86
N ILE A 683 14.26 -11.28 40.92
CA ILE A 683 15.59 -11.74 40.54
C ILE A 683 16.62 -10.88 41.27
N GLU A 684 17.44 -11.51 42.10
CA GLU A 684 18.45 -10.83 42.91
C GLU A 684 19.62 -10.28 42.07
N ASP A 685 20.19 -9.17 42.56
CA ASP A 685 21.37 -8.51 42.02
C ASP A 685 21.24 -8.01 40.57
N ILE A 686 20.04 -7.68 40.11
CA ILE A 686 19.85 -6.99 38.82
C ILE A 686 20.10 -5.49 39.00
N ASN A 687 21.34 -5.05 38.72
CA ASN A 687 21.77 -3.66 38.87
C ASN A 687 22.06 -3.05 37.50
N LEU A 688 21.24 -2.11 37.05
CA LEU A 688 21.39 -1.48 35.74
C LEU A 688 20.59 -0.18 35.64
N ASP A 689 20.99 0.65 34.68
CA ASP A 689 20.14 1.71 34.14
C ASP A 689 19.70 1.34 32.74
N PHE A 690 18.42 1.53 32.42
CA PHE A 690 17.96 1.50 31.03
C PHE A 690 17.08 2.69 30.70
N TRP A 691 17.17 3.14 29.45
CA TRP A 691 16.43 4.27 28.94
C TRP A 691 15.47 3.80 27.86
N PHE A 692 14.26 4.36 27.87
CA PHE A 692 13.29 4.14 26.81
C PHE A 692 12.52 5.42 26.50
N GLU A 693 11.98 5.48 25.29
CA GLU A 693 11.19 6.58 24.78
C GLU A 693 9.82 6.06 24.34
N THR A 694 8.78 6.66 24.91
CA THR A 694 7.37 6.36 24.64
C THR A 694 6.58 7.65 24.40
N ASP A 695 5.79 8.08 25.39
CA ASP A 695 5.17 9.41 25.45
C ASP A 695 6.13 10.46 25.99
N SER A 696 7.26 10.01 26.53
CA SER A 696 8.35 10.78 27.09
C SER A 696 9.60 9.91 27.11
N ILE A 697 10.75 10.47 27.45
CA ILE A 697 11.93 9.68 27.77
C ILE A 697 11.92 9.35 29.26
N TYR A 698 12.22 8.10 29.58
CA TYR A 698 12.31 7.58 30.94
C TYR A 698 13.65 6.87 31.14
N ARG A 699 14.22 7.02 32.33
CA ARG A 699 15.31 6.19 32.85
C ARG A 699 14.77 5.33 33.98
N VAL A 700 14.99 4.03 33.92
CA VAL A 700 14.75 3.12 35.05
C VAL A 700 16.09 2.73 35.64
N SER A 701 16.29 3.07 36.90
CA SER A 701 17.48 2.76 37.66
C SER A 701 17.19 1.64 38.66
N MET A 702 17.99 0.58 38.61
CA MET A 702 17.90 -0.56 39.52
C MET A 702 19.20 -0.68 40.31
N GLU A 703 19.09 -0.63 41.64
CA GLU A 703 20.21 -0.85 42.56
C GLU A 703 19.74 -1.65 43.78
N GLY A 704 20.25 -2.88 43.91
CA GLY A 704 19.81 -3.87 44.88
C GLY A 704 18.32 -4.17 44.69
N GLU A 705 17.53 -3.89 45.72
CA GLU A 705 16.07 -4.00 45.66
C GLU A 705 15.38 -2.67 45.26
N SER A 706 16.11 -1.56 45.13
CA SER A 706 15.50 -0.28 44.79
C SER A 706 15.28 -0.16 43.28
N ILE A 707 14.11 0.35 42.89
CA ILE A 707 13.79 0.70 41.51
C ILE A 707 13.31 2.15 41.52
N GLU A 708 13.98 3.00 40.76
CA GLU A 708 13.62 4.41 40.57
C GLU A 708 13.31 4.66 39.10
N ILE A 709 12.17 5.29 38.81
CA ILE A 709 11.76 5.66 37.46
C ILE A 709 11.84 7.17 37.34
N LEU A 710 12.62 7.67 36.39
CA LEU A 710 12.90 9.09 36.20
C LEU A 710 12.37 9.51 34.85
N LYS A 711 11.53 10.54 34.82
CA LYS A 711 10.96 11.13 33.60
C LYS A 711 11.74 12.37 33.19
N TYR A 712 11.93 12.54 31.89
CA TYR A 712 12.64 13.66 31.28
C TYR A 712 11.68 14.55 30.49
N LYS A 713 11.98 15.84 30.37
CA LYS A 713 11.24 16.80 29.54
C LYS A 713 12.16 17.46 28.52
N HIS A 714 11.59 17.91 27.42
CA HIS A 714 12.31 18.66 26.40
C HIS A 714 12.63 20.08 26.88
N ASP A 715 13.87 20.54 26.67
CA ASP A 715 14.39 21.84 27.11
C ASP A 715 14.85 22.75 25.94
N GLY A 716 14.42 22.44 24.71
CA GLY A 716 14.86 23.15 23.50
C GLY A 716 16.11 22.54 22.88
N ASP A 717 16.44 22.95 21.64
CA ASP A 717 17.63 22.51 20.88
C ASP A 717 17.86 20.98 20.86
N ASP A 718 16.77 20.19 20.83
CA ASP A 718 16.81 18.71 20.84
C ASP A 718 17.44 18.09 22.10
N ILE A 719 17.42 18.83 23.21
CA ILE A 719 17.91 18.42 24.54
C ILE A 719 16.74 18.01 25.43
N TYR A 720 16.94 16.91 26.18
CA TYR A 720 16.03 16.46 27.23
C TYR A 720 16.74 16.45 28.58
N VAL A 721 16.08 17.02 29.58
CA VAL A 721 16.59 17.16 30.96
C VAL A 721 15.65 16.47 31.94
N PHE A 722 16.19 16.10 33.10
CA PHE A 722 15.40 15.51 34.18
C PHE A 722 14.22 16.40 34.58
N ASP A 723 13.03 15.80 34.70
CA ASP A 723 11.81 16.48 35.12
C ASP A 723 11.38 16.04 36.52
N VAL A 724 11.08 14.75 36.68
CA VAL A 724 10.49 14.21 37.92
C VAL A 724 10.84 12.74 38.16
N ALA A 725 11.03 12.37 39.43
CA ALA A 725 11.11 10.99 39.87
C ALA A 725 9.72 10.44 40.19
N ILE A 726 9.37 9.30 39.62
CA ILE A 726 8.08 8.63 39.73
C ILE A 726 8.24 7.39 40.61
N ASN A 727 7.37 7.26 41.61
CA ASN A 727 7.31 6.05 42.42
C ASN A 727 6.82 4.88 41.56
N THR A 728 7.46 3.72 41.64
CA THR A 728 7.07 2.52 40.88
C THR A 728 5.62 2.11 41.08
N SER A 729 5.06 2.33 42.27
CA SER A 729 3.66 2.02 42.57
C SER A 729 2.65 3.00 41.95
N GLU A 730 3.09 4.15 41.48
CA GLU A 730 2.27 5.21 40.85
C GLU A 730 2.54 5.34 39.35
N PHE A 731 3.45 4.53 38.81
CA PHE A 731 3.85 4.60 37.40
C PHE A 731 2.71 4.13 36.49
N ASP A 732 2.35 4.97 35.51
CA ASP A 732 1.36 4.64 34.49
C ASP A 732 1.98 3.68 33.46
N TYR A 733 1.56 2.42 33.51
CA TYR A 733 1.97 1.40 32.54
C TYR A 733 1.48 1.68 31.11
N GLY A 734 0.52 2.60 30.92
CA GLY A 734 0.18 3.17 29.62
C GLY A 734 1.33 3.97 28.99
N SER A 735 2.30 4.43 29.78
CA SER A 735 3.55 5.04 29.31
C SER A 735 4.69 4.03 29.18
N PHE A 736 4.46 2.75 29.50
CA PHE A 736 5.40 1.65 29.28
C PHE A 736 4.98 0.79 28.08
N PHE A 737 5.79 -0.22 27.75
CA PHE A 737 5.52 -1.14 26.64
C PHE A 737 5.35 -2.58 27.10
N TYR A 738 4.50 -3.31 26.39
CA TYR A 738 4.44 -4.77 26.49
C TYR A 738 5.51 -5.38 25.59
N THR A 739 6.29 -6.35 26.09
CA THR A 739 7.37 -7.00 25.35
C THR A 739 6.98 -8.39 24.84
N LEU A 740 7.10 -8.62 23.53
CA LEU A 740 7.07 -9.95 22.92
C LEU A 740 8.49 -10.34 22.53
N ASN A 741 9.05 -11.40 23.13
CA ASN A 741 10.34 -11.94 22.73
C ASN A 741 10.14 -13.22 21.90
N VAL A 742 10.52 -13.17 20.62
CA VAL A 742 10.44 -14.29 19.70
C VAL A 742 11.84 -14.84 19.46
N ASN A 743 12.09 -16.07 19.91
CA ASN A 743 13.37 -16.76 19.76
C ASN A 743 13.14 -18.23 19.38
N TYR A 744 13.50 -18.63 18.16
CA TYR A 744 13.38 -20.02 17.68
C TYR A 744 14.67 -20.85 17.84
N SER A 745 15.71 -20.27 18.45
CA SER A 745 16.98 -20.96 18.69
C SER A 745 16.79 -22.07 19.72
N LEU A 746 17.02 -23.33 19.33
CA LEU A 746 16.73 -24.52 20.16
C LEU A 746 17.53 -24.54 21.46
N HIS A 747 18.73 -23.96 21.47
CA HIS A 747 19.64 -23.99 22.62
C HIS A 747 19.52 -22.75 23.54
N ALA A 748 18.68 -21.79 23.19
CA ALA A 748 18.43 -20.59 24.00
C ALA A 748 17.32 -20.80 25.05
N LEU A 749 17.22 -19.89 26.02
CA LEU A 749 16.10 -19.77 26.98
C LEU A 749 15.70 -21.08 27.70
N ASN A 750 16.67 -21.95 27.99
CA ASN A 750 16.42 -23.21 28.70
C ASN A 750 16.32 -22.96 30.22
N SER A 751 15.17 -23.20 30.83
CA SER A 751 14.93 -22.96 32.26
C SER A 751 15.85 -23.76 33.20
N ARG A 752 16.34 -24.94 32.80
CA ARG A 752 17.33 -25.70 33.60
C ARG A 752 18.66 -24.97 33.76
N HIS A 753 18.99 -24.11 32.81
CA HIS A 753 20.17 -23.26 32.88
C HIS A 753 19.80 -21.84 33.30
N GLN A 754 18.65 -21.32 32.84
CA GLN A 754 18.18 -19.95 33.02
C GLN A 754 17.56 -19.66 34.39
N GLY A 755 17.12 -20.70 35.11
CA GLY A 755 16.36 -20.59 36.36
C GLY A 755 14.85 -20.64 36.11
N GLU A 756 14.08 -20.95 37.16
CA GLU A 756 12.62 -21.13 37.07
C GLU A 756 11.86 -19.84 36.75
N TRP A 757 12.43 -18.66 37.00
CA TRP A 757 11.79 -17.37 36.73
C TRP A 757 11.33 -17.24 35.27
N ILE A 758 12.09 -17.80 34.33
CA ILE A 758 11.79 -17.71 32.89
C ILE A 758 10.55 -18.53 32.51
N GLU A 759 10.24 -19.60 33.26
CA GLU A 759 9.08 -20.47 32.99
C GLU A 759 7.78 -19.69 33.08
N ARG A 760 7.71 -18.73 34.02
CA ARG A 760 6.55 -17.86 34.22
C ARG A 760 6.32 -16.90 33.06
N LEU A 761 7.38 -16.53 32.34
CA LEU A 761 7.30 -15.60 31.21
C LEU A 761 6.82 -16.27 29.91
N PHE A 762 6.74 -17.60 29.83
CA PHE A 762 6.14 -18.28 28.67
C PHE A 762 4.60 -18.35 28.74
N HIS A 763 4.00 -18.03 29.89
CA HIS A 763 2.55 -18.16 30.11
C HIS A 763 1.81 -16.84 29.89
N LYS A 764 1.09 -16.73 28.78
CA LYS A 764 0.15 -15.62 28.49
C LYS A 764 -1.18 -15.69 29.25
N ASN A 765 -1.30 -16.62 30.21
CA ASN A 765 -2.57 -16.97 30.83
C ASN A 765 -3.01 -15.99 31.92
N ASP A 766 -2.37 -14.84 32.01
CA ASP A 766 -2.74 -13.74 32.89
C ASP A 766 -3.59 -12.68 32.17
N GLY A 767 -3.77 -12.77 30.85
CA GLY A 767 -4.49 -11.77 30.08
C GLY A 767 -3.65 -10.53 29.77
N TYR A 768 -2.36 -10.70 29.46
CA TYR A 768 -1.42 -9.63 29.11
C TYR A 768 -1.13 -8.67 30.26
N GLN A 769 -1.14 -9.17 31.49
CA GLN A 769 -0.90 -8.34 32.69
C GLN A 769 0.57 -8.29 33.08
N THR A 770 1.32 -9.36 32.77
CA THR A 770 2.79 -9.36 32.80
C THR A 770 3.29 -8.67 31.53
N PRO A 771 4.12 -7.62 31.60
CA PRO A 771 4.55 -6.82 30.45
C PRO A 771 5.57 -7.54 29.56
N ILE A 772 5.72 -8.86 29.68
CA ILE A 772 6.58 -9.64 28.81
C ILE A 772 6.01 -11.04 28.60
N VAL A 773 6.10 -11.54 27.36
CA VAL A 773 5.89 -12.95 27.04
C VAL A 773 6.98 -13.46 26.11
N LEU A 774 7.38 -14.71 26.32
CA LEU A 774 8.35 -15.42 25.50
C LEU A 774 7.66 -16.39 24.55
N GLU A 775 8.14 -16.43 23.31
CA GLU A 775 7.62 -17.29 22.26
C GLU A 775 8.75 -17.94 21.44
N PRO A 776 8.67 -19.25 21.10
CA PRO A 776 7.63 -20.23 21.42
C PRO A 776 7.65 -20.69 22.88
N TYR A 777 6.53 -21.26 23.35
CA TYR A 777 6.44 -21.90 24.67
C TYR A 777 7.44 -23.05 24.82
N ARG A 778 8.22 -23.05 25.91
CA ARG A 778 9.24 -24.07 26.21
C ARG A 778 8.96 -24.77 27.54
N VAL A 779 9.29 -26.06 27.60
CA VAL A 779 9.34 -26.84 28.85
C VAL A 779 10.76 -27.37 29.01
N GLU A 780 11.49 -26.89 30.02
CA GLU A 780 12.90 -27.25 30.23
C GLU A 780 13.78 -27.02 28.99
N GLY A 781 13.49 -25.95 28.26
CA GLY A 781 14.13 -25.60 26.99
C GLY A 781 13.59 -26.31 25.75
N ASN A 782 12.77 -27.35 25.90
CA ASN A 782 12.22 -28.11 24.77
C ASN A 782 11.02 -27.39 24.14
N ILE A 783 11.01 -27.33 22.80
CA ILE A 783 9.89 -26.84 22.00
C ILE A 783 9.14 -28.05 21.45
N ASP A 784 7.87 -28.21 21.82
CA ASP A 784 6.98 -29.16 21.16
C ASP A 784 6.47 -28.56 19.84
N VAL A 785 7.07 -28.99 18.73
CA VAL A 785 6.76 -28.48 17.38
C VAL A 785 5.30 -28.71 17.01
N ASN A 786 4.68 -29.82 17.41
CA ASN A 786 3.29 -30.11 17.08
C ASN A 786 2.33 -29.17 17.82
N VAL A 787 2.63 -28.87 19.08
CA VAL A 787 1.88 -27.86 19.85
C VAL A 787 2.07 -26.48 19.25
N GLN A 788 3.30 -26.10 18.88
CA GLN A 788 3.57 -24.82 18.23
C GLN A 788 2.85 -24.69 16.89
N GLU A 789 2.86 -25.72 16.05
CA GLU A 789 2.13 -25.74 14.79
C GLU A 789 0.63 -25.54 15.01
N ALA A 790 0.04 -26.25 15.98
CA ALA A 790 -1.38 -26.10 16.30
C ALA A 790 -1.74 -24.69 16.78
N LEU A 791 -0.90 -24.08 17.63
CA LEU A 791 -1.08 -22.72 18.12
C LEU A 791 -0.90 -21.68 17.01
N ALA A 792 0.11 -21.85 16.16
CA ALA A 792 0.38 -20.96 15.04
C ALA A 792 -0.73 -21.03 14.00
N LYS A 793 -1.24 -22.23 13.67
CA LYS A 793 -2.44 -22.40 12.83
C LYS A 793 -3.67 -21.74 13.44
N GLN A 794 -3.86 -21.81 14.75
CA GLN A 794 -4.98 -21.12 15.41
C GLN A 794 -4.89 -19.59 15.28
N ARG A 795 -3.68 -19.02 15.41
CA ARG A 795 -3.44 -17.59 15.21
C ARG A 795 -3.62 -17.20 13.75
N LEU A 796 -3.12 -18.01 12.83
CA LEU A 796 -3.31 -17.83 11.40
C LEU A 796 -4.80 -17.85 11.04
N LEU A 797 -5.59 -18.77 11.61
CA LEU A 797 -7.05 -18.81 11.44
C LEU A 797 -7.71 -17.49 11.86
N SER A 798 -7.25 -16.89 12.96
CA SER A 798 -7.77 -15.59 13.40
C SER A 798 -7.45 -14.44 12.45
N ASN A 799 -6.45 -14.59 11.57
CA ASN A 799 -6.10 -13.62 10.55
C ASN A 799 -6.86 -13.89 9.24
N ILE A 800 -6.90 -15.14 8.76
CA ILE A 800 -7.51 -15.48 7.45
C ILE A 800 -9.04 -15.51 7.49
N LEU A 801 -9.65 -15.73 8.66
CA LEU A 801 -11.10 -15.63 8.89
C LEU A 801 -11.55 -14.21 9.25
N MET A 802 -10.64 -13.24 9.28
CA MET A 802 -11.06 -11.85 9.30
C MET A 802 -11.82 -11.54 8.02
N VAL A 803 -12.82 -10.68 8.15
CA VAL A 803 -13.57 -10.20 7.00
C VAL A 803 -12.71 -9.18 6.32
N GLU A 804 -12.14 -9.58 5.20
CA GLU A 804 -11.47 -8.67 4.30
C GLU A 804 -12.49 -8.13 3.30
N SER A 805 -12.46 -6.82 3.10
CA SER A 805 -13.14 -6.22 1.98
C SER A 805 -12.51 -6.65 0.68
N SER A 806 -13.34 -6.90 -0.32
CA SER A 806 -12.93 -7.29 -1.67
C SER A 806 -12.13 -6.25 -2.46
N ASP A 807 -11.81 -5.10 -1.86
CA ASP A 807 -11.01 -4.04 -2.48
C ASP A 807 -9.54 -4.06 -2.09
N SER A 808 -9.13 -4.93 -1.15
CA SER A 808 -7.70 -5.18 -0.95
C SER A 808 -7.20 -5.93 -2.18
N VAL A 809 -6.19 -5.39 -2.89
CA VAL A 809 -5.48 -6.16 -3.93
C VAL A 809 -5.09 -7.50 -3.32
N ASP A 810 -5.24 -8.62 -4.04
CA ASP A 810 -4.99 -9.97 -3.51
C ASP A 810 -3.60 -10.11 -2.87
N GLU A 811 -2.62 -9.37 -3.38
CA GLU A 811 -1.27 -9.30 -2.80
C GLU A 811 -1.26 -8.75 -1.36
N TYR A 812 -2.22 -7.88 -1.01
CA TYR A 812 -2.41 -7.27 0.31
C TYR A 812 -3.52 -7.93 1.14
N SER A 813 -3.91 -9.18 0.87
CA SER A 813 -4.76 -9.98 1.77
C SER A 813 -3.96 -10.61 2.93
N LEU A 814 -4.49 -10.70 4.16
CA LEU A 814 -3.96 -11.54 5.26
C LEU A 814 -4.12 -13.03 4.95
N ARG A 815 -4.94 -13.36 3.96
CA ARG A 815 -5.00 -14.69 3.35
C ARG A 815 -3.86 -14.93 2.37
N ASN A 816 -3.12 -13.91 1.96
CA ASN A 816 -1.94 -14.10 1.13
C ASN A 816 -0.83 -14.76 1.94
N LEU A 817 -0.62 -16.06 1.70
CA LEU A 817 0.35 -16.86 2.46
C LEU A 817 1.63 -17.14 1.66
N LYS A 818 1.62 -16.94 0.34
CA LYS A 818 2.75 -17.24 -0.55
C LYS A 818 2.65 -16.47 -1.85
N ASP A 819 3.56 -15.53 -2.12
CA ASP A 819 3.82 -14.90 -3.43
C ASP A 819 2.56 -14.61 -4.27
N GLY A 820 1.54 -13.96 -3.71
CA GLY A 820 0.30 -13.66 -4.45
C GLY A 820 -0.81 -14.71 -4.33
N VAL A 821 -0.57 -15.86 -3.67
CA VAL A 821 -1.52 -16.96 -3.52
C VAL A 821 -2.24 -16.86 -2.18
N ASN A 822 -3.57 -16.76 -2.25
CA ASN A 822 -4.42 -16.67 -1.05
C ASN A 822 -4.86 -18.04 -0.53
N ALA A 823 -5.06 -18.13 0.78
CA ALA A 823 -5.86 -19.17 1.41
C ALA A 823 -7.33 -19.00 0.99
N SER A 824 -7.96 -20.09 0.56
CA SER A 824 -9.32 -20.08 0.01
C SER A 824 -10.27 -21.04 0.71
N TYR A 825 -9.78 -22.18 1.20
CA TYR A 825 -10.62 -23.23 1.81
C TYR A 825 -10.07 -23.76 3.13
N LEU A 826 -10.97 -24.22 3.99
CA LEU A 826 -10.68 -25.01 5.19
C LEU A 826 -11.19 -26.45 5.02
N SER A 827 -10.47 -27.42 5.58
CA SER A 827 -11.02 -28.75 5.89
C SER A 827 -11.05 -28.95 7.40
N LEU A 828 -12.14 -29.55 7.89
CA LEU A 828 -12.30 -29.86 9.31
C LEU A 828 -12.49 -31.36 9.48
N HIS A 829 -11.60 -31.97 10.26
CA HIS A 829 -11.66 -33.39 10.63
C HIS A 829 -11.66 -33.55 12.14
N ILE A 830 -12.44 -34.47 12.69
CA ILE A 830 -12.41 -34.74 14.13
C ILE A 830 -11.00 -35.19 14.51
N ASN A 831 -10.40 -34.53 15.50
CA ASN A 831 -9.09 -34.89 16.02
C ASN A 831 -9.21 -36.12 16.93
N THR A 832 -9.13 -37.31 16.34
CA THR A 832 -9.27 -38.57 17.06
C THR A 832 -8.18 -38.79 18.10
N GLU A 833 -6.94 -38.37 17.86
CA GLU A 833 -5.80 -38.53 18.79
C GLU A 833 -5.95 -37.70 20.07
N LYS A 834 -6.38 -36.44 19.93
CA LYS A 834 -6.62 -35.56 21.07
C LYS A 834 -7.89 -35.95 21.83
N ASN A 835 -8.85 -36.57 21.15
CA ASN A 835 -10.05 -37.13 21.75
C ASN A 835 -9.77 -38.49 22.41
N SER A 836 -8.85 -39.29 21.87
CA SER A 836 -8.42 -40.57 22.44
C SER A 836 -7.34 -40.44 23.50
N ASN A 837 -6.47 -39.43 23.54
CA ASN A 837 -5.53 -39.29 24.65
C ASN A 837 -6.18 -38.78 25.95
N ASN A 838 -7.42 -38.29 25.87
CA ASN A 838 -8.29 -38.15 27.04
C ASN A 838 -8.88 -39.51 27.50
N SER A 839 -8.59 -40.62 26.79
CA SER A 839 -9.09 -41.97 27.09
C SER A 839 -8.33 -42.72 28.18
N GLN A 840 -7.11 -42.33 28.55
CA GLN A 840 -6.45 -43.04 29.66
C GLN A 840 -7.00 -42.64 31.04
N ASP A 841 -7.82 -41.57 31.10
CA ASP A 841 -8.68 -41.21 32.23
C ASP A 841 -10.17 -41.61 32.03
N GLU A 842 -10.51 -42.41 31.00
CA GLU A 842 -11.91 -42.72 30.56
C GLU A 842 -12.78 -43.51 31.54
N GLN A 843 -12.32 -43.84 32.76
CA GLN A 843 -13.20 -44.45 33.75
C GLN A 843 -14.08 -43.46 34.54
N SER A 844 -14.03 -42.15 34.27
CA SER A 844 -14.75 -41.17 35.13
C SER A 844 -15.68 -40.16 34.44
N ILE A 845 -15.77 -40.07 33.11
CA ILE A 845 -16.71 -39.12 32.46
C ILE A 845 -17.42 -39.80 31.29
N LEU A 846 -18.26 -40.79 31.61
CA LEU A 846 -19.33 -41.22 30.71
C LEU A 846 -20.35 -40.08 30.64
N LEU A 847 -20.66 -39.59 29.43
CA LEU A 847 -21.74 -38.61 29.18
C LEU A 847 -23.16 -39.14 29.48
N HIS A 848 -23.28 -40.21 30.27
CA HIS A 848 -24.54 -40.78 30.70
C HIS A 848 -24.83 -40.56 32.19
N ASP A 849 -23.99 -39.81 32.91
CA ASP A 849 -24.36 -39.34 34.25
C ASP A 849 -25.30 -38.13 34.15
N ILE A 850 -26.43 -38.21 34.87
CA ILE A 850 -27.48 -37.17 35.02
C ILE A 850 -26.86 -35.79 35.33
N GLU A 851 -25.71 -35.75 36.01
CA GLU A 851 -24.99 -34.52 36.36
C GLU A 851 -24.40 -33.81 35.12
N SER A 852 -23.89 -34.54 34.12
CA SER A 852 -23.35 -33.96 32.89
C SER A 852 -24.45 -33.38 31.99
N GLU A 853 -25.58 -34.06 31.88
CA GLU A 853 -26.76 -33.54 31.15
C GLU A 853 -27.31 -32.28 31.81
N LYS A 854 -27.34 -32.24 33.15
CA LYS A 854 -27.74 -31.07 33.91
C LYS A 854 -26.77 -29.89 33.72
N LEU A 855 -25.47 -30.14 33.63
CA LEU A 855 -24.49 -29.08 33.36
C LEU A 855 -24.59 -28.55 31.93
N LEU A 856 -24.75 -29.45 30.94
CA LEU A 856 -24.93 -29.05 29.54
C LEU A 856 -26.20 -28.24 29.35
N SER A 857 -27.33 -28.63 29.95
CA SER A 857 -28.56 -27.84 29.91
C SER A 857 -28.37 -26.45 30.52
N LEU A 858 -27.69 -26.33 31.67
CA LEU A 858 -27.37 -25.02 32.26
C LEU A 858 -26.48 -24.16 31.36
N VAL A 859 -25.50 -24.75 30.68
CA VAL A 859 -24.67 -24.04 29.70
C VAL A 859 -25.51 -23.60 28.51
N PHE A 860 -26.31 -24.49 27.92
CA PHE A 860 -27.14 -24.19 26.77
C PHE A 860 -28.18 -23.11 27.08
N ASP A 861 -28.84 -23.19 28.25
CA ASP A 861 -29.76 -22.17 28.72
C ASP A 861 -29.05 -20.82 28.90
N ARG A 862 -27.89 -20.80 29.57
CA ARG A 862 -27.17 -19.55 29.87
C ARG A 862 -26.60 -18.88 28.62
N PHE A 863 -26.11 -19.66 27.67
CA PHE A 863 -25.53 -19.18 26.40
C PHE A 863 -26.57 -19.07 25.27
N SER A 864 -27.84 -19.33 25.57
CA SER A 864 -28.96 -19.26 24.60
C SER A 864 -28.75 -20.14 23.37
N VAL A 865 -28.34 -21.39 23.58
CA VAL A 865 -28.20 -22.40 22.54
C VAL A 865 -29.57 -23.03 22.28
N ASN A 866 -30.20 -22.72 21.15
CA ASN A 866 -31.47 -23.32 20.77
C ASN A 866 -31.27 -24.56 19.89
N ILE A 867 -31.53 -25.75 20.45
CA ILE A 867 -31.39 -27.01 19.74
C ILE A 867 -32.57 -27.24 18.77
N ALA A 868 -33.77 -26.71 19.07
CA ALA A 868 -34.97 -26.98 18.27
C ALA A 868 -34.95 -26.31 16.89
N ASP A 869 -34.26 -25.17 16.73
CA ASP A 869 -34.18 -24.44 15.45
C ASP A 869 -33.19 -25.08 14.46
N ASN A 870 -32.35 -26.03 14.92
CA ASN A 870 -31.23 -26.60 14.18
C ASN A 870 -31.36 -28.13 13.97
N ASP A 871 -32.55 -28.70 14.07
CA ASP A 871 -32.82 -30.15 14.00
C ASP A 871 -32.15 -30.84 12.78
N ASP A 872 -32.15 -30.20 11.62
CA ASP A 872 -31.55 -30.74 10.39
C ASP A 872 -30.00 -30.78 10.48
N PHE A 873 -29.36 -29.86 11.22
CA PHE A 873 -27.91 -29.88 11.49
C PHE A 873 -27.53 -31.01 12.45
N TYR A 874 -28.29 -31.18 13.54
CA TYR A 874 -28.02 -32.22 14.54
C TYR A 874 -28.20 -33.63 13.97
N LEU A 875 -29.26 -33.85 13.18
CA LEU A 875 -29.52 -35.13 12.52
C LEU A 875 -28.44 -35.48 11.48
N ARG A 876 -27.89 -34.48 10.78
CA ARG A 876 -26.83 -34.70 9.78
C ARG A 876 -25.46 -34.99 10.42
N ASN A 877 -25.17 -34.48 11.63
CA ASN A 877 -23.83 -34.52 12.23
C ASN A 877 -23.79 -35.04 13.69
N ILE A 878 -24.62 -36.02 14.04
CA ILE A 878 -24.77 -36.60 15.40
C ILE A 878 -23.42 -36.87 16.09
N LYS A 879 -22.47 -37.51 15.39
CA LYS A 879 -21.15 -37.85 15.97
C LYS A 879 -20.32 -36.60 16.32
N VAL A 880 -20.40 -35.55 15.52
CA VAL A 880 -19.67 -34.30 15.74
C VAL A 880 -20.30 -33.51 16.90
N PHE A 881 -21.63 -33.46 16.94
CA PHE A 881 -22.37 -32.85 18.04
C PHE A 881 -22.06 -33.52 19.38
N ASP A 882 -22.13 -34.85 19.44
CA ASP A 882 -21.74 -35.62 20.62
C ASP A 882 -20.31 -35.28 21.06
N THR A 883 -19.35 -35.30 20.12
CA THR A 883 -17.95 -34.92 20.39
C THR A 883 -17.83 -33.50 20.97
N ALA A 884 -18.58 -32.54 20.46
CA ALA A 884 -18.60 -31.16 20.96
C ALA A 884 -19.14 -31.09 22.40
N CYS A 885 -20.23 -31.80 22.70
CA CYS A 885 -20.77 -31.91 24.06
C CYS A 885 -19.75 -32.55 25.03
N LYS A 886 -19.08 -33.65 24.63
CA LYS A 886 -18.00 -34.27 25.41
C LYS A 886 -16.88 -33.28 25.71
N TYR A 887 -16.51 -32.50 24.69
CA TYR A 887 -15.45 -31.51 24.79
C TYR A 887 -15.82 -30.37 25.76
N ILE A 888 -17.06 -29.86 25.71
CA ILE A 888 -17.55 -28.82 26.62
C ILE A 888 -17.47 -29.30 28.07
N ILE A 889 -17.98 -30.49 28.38
CA ILE A 889 -17.92 -31.06 29.74
C ILE A 889 -16.48 -31.22 30.23
N ASN A 890 -15.60 -31.81 29.41
CA ASN A 890 -14.19 -31.94 29.78
C ASN A 890 -13.54 -30.57 30.03
N LYS A 891 -13.89 -29.54 29.26
CA LYS A 891 -13.41 -28.19 29.49
C LYS A 891 -13.93 -27.56 30.77
N LEU A 892 -15.19 -27.78 31.14
CA LEU A 892 -15.72 -27.35 32.44
C LEU A 892 -14.95 -27.98 33.61
N TYR A 893 -14.66 -29.28 33.51
CA TYR A 893 -13.84 -29.99 34.50
C TYR A 893 -12.41 -29.42 34.56
N GLN A 894 -11.76 -29.25 33.41
CA GLN A 894 -10.40 -28.67 33.36
C GLN A 894 -10.35 -27.24 33.89
N ILE A 895 -11.37 -26.42 33.58
CA ILE A 895 -11.43 -25.03 34.06
C ILE A 895 -11.57 -25.02 35.59
N SER A 896 -12.48 -25.82 36.12
CA SER A 896 -12.75 -25.84 37.56
C SER A 896 -11.70 -26.56 38.40
N SER A 897 -10.87 -27.42 37.80
CA SER A 897 -9.78 -28.13 38.50
C SER A 897 -8.41 -27.44 38.40
N LYS A 898 -8.11 -26.76 37.29
CA LYS A 898 -6.78 -26.18 37.03
C LYS A 898 -6.65 -24.72 37.45
N TYR A 899 -7.74 -23.94 37.40
CA TYR A 899 -7.68 -22.50 37.66
C TYR A 899 -8.22 -22.21 39.05
N ALA A 900 -7.37 -21.70 39.95
CA ALA A 900 -7.74 -21.43 41.35
C ALA A 900 -8.98 -20.54 41.52
N THR A 901 -9.21 -19.61 40.59
CA THR A 901 -10.43 -18.77 40.56
C THR A 901 -11.72 -19.56 40.44
N TYR A 902 -11.64 -20.80 39.96
CA TYR A 902 -12.77 -21.70 39.73
C TYR A 902 -12.77 -22.96 40.64
N ASN A 903 -11.72 -23.17 41.44
CA ASN A 903 -11.61 -24.34 42.33
C ASN A 903 -12.77 -24.46 43.33
N GLU A 904 -13.38 -23.34 43.74
CA GLU A 904 -14.54 -23.37 44.64
C GLU A 904 -15.79 -24.04 44.04
N TYR A 905 -15.83 -24.21 42.72
CA TYR A 905 -16.96 -24.81 41.99
C TYR A 905 -16.78 -26.31 41.73
N PHE A 906 -15.66 -26.91 42.15
CA PHE A 906 -15.40 -28.33 41.96
C PHE A 906 -14.86 -28.99 43.22
N ASP A 907 -15.63 -29.91 43.78
CA ASP A 907 -15.20 -30.72 44.92
C ASP A 907 -14.33 -31.87 44.42
N GLN A 908 -13.01 -31.67 44.47
CA GLN A 908 -12.02 -32.64 44.00
C GLN A 908 -12.06 -33.97 44.78
N LYS A 909 -12.55 -33.98 46.02
CA LYS A 909 -12.68 -35.21 46.82
C LYS A 909 -13.89 -36.04 46.41
N ARG A 910 -14.99 -35.36 46.02
CA ARG A 910 -16.22 -36.01 45.58
C ARG A 910 -16.32 -36.17 44.06
N ASN A 911 -15.39 -35.56 43.33
CA ASN A 911 -15.37 -35.47 41.87
C ASN A 911 -16.69 -34.89 41.30
N LYS A 912 -17.20 -33.81 41.92
CA LYS A 912 -18.52 -33.23 41.60
C LYS A 912 -18.51 -31.71 41.55
N PHE A 913 -19.38 -31.15 40.71
CA PHE A 913 -19.55 -29.71 40.62
C PHE A 913 -20.40 -29.18 41.79
N VAL A 914 -19.95 -28.09 42.41
CA VAL A 914 -20.65 -27.40 43.49
C VAL A 914 -21.06 -26.01 42.98
N TYR A 915 -22.29 -25.59 43.30
CA TYR A 915 -22.84 -24.31 42.85
C TYR A 915 -22.84 -24.13 41.31
N ALA A 916 -23.21 -25.18 40.56
CA ALA A 916 -23.19 -25.19 39.09
C ALA A 916 -23.76 -23.92 38.42
N ASN A 917 -24.92 -23.41 38.86
CA ASN A 917 -25.49 -22.17 38.31
C ASN A 917 -24.57 -20.95 38.47
N ARG A 918 -23.93 -20.83 39.64
CA ARG A 918 -22.98 -19.74 39.93
C ARG A 918 -21.69 -19.92 39.13
N PHE A 919 -21.23 -21.16 38.98
CA PHE A 919 -20.09 -21.49 38.14
C PHE A 919 -20.31 -21.08 36.68
N ILE A 920 -21.42 -21.52 36.07
CA ILE A 920 -21.74 -21.19 34.67
C ILE A 920 -21.99 -19.68 34.51
N SER A 921 -22.63 -19.02 35.48
CA SER A 921 -22.81 -17.56 35.45
C SER A 921 -21.47 -16.81 35.50
N ARG A 922 -20.52 -17.27 36.33
CA ARG A 922 -19.18 -16.70 36.40
C ARG A 922 -18.42 -16.92 35.09
N LEU A 923 -18.51 -18.13 34.52
CA LEU A 923 -17.88 -18.47 33.25
C LEU A 923 -18.45 -17.65 32.08
N TYR A 924 -19.77 -17.39 32.08
CA TYR A 924 -20.41 -16.51 31.09
C TYR A 924 -19.91 -15.07 31.16
N ASN A 925 -19.64 -14.55 32.36
CA ASN A 925 -19.11 -13.18 32.53
C ASN A 925 -17.58 -13.10 32.39
N ASP A 926 -16.88 -14.24 32.33
CA ASP A 926 -15.44 -14.29 32.12
C ASP A 926 -15.11 -14.28 30.63
N HIS A 927 -14.54 -13.17 30.18
CA HIS A 927 -14.09 -12.93 28.81
C HIS A 927 -12.58 -13.16 28.62
N SER A 928 -11.90 -13.73 29.61
CA SER A 928 -10.47 -14.07 29.51
C SER A 928 -10.23 -15.23 28.55
N HIS A 929 -8.96 -15.41 28.16
CA HIS A 929 -8.49 -16.52 27.33
C HIS A 929 -8.83 -17.91 27.90
N ILE A 930 -9.14 -18.01 29.20
CA ILE A 930 -9.58 -19.24 29.87
C ILE A 930 -10.84 -19.80 29.21
N THR A 931 -11.79 -18.92 28.84
CA THR A 931 -13.10 -19.33 28.32
C THR A 931 -13.14 -19.47 26.79
N TYR A 932 -12.08 -19.10 26.07
CA TYR A 932 -12.09 -19.07 24.59
C TYR A 932 -12.43 -20.44 23.99
N LYS A 933 -11.78 -21.50 24.46
CA LYS A 933 -11.96 -22.85 23.91
C LYS A 933 -13.36 -23.43 24.17
N ILE A 934 -13.97 -23.08 25.31
CA ILE A 934 -15.32 -23.53 25.63
C ILE A 934 -16.35 -22.72 24.84
N ARG A 935 -16.16 -21.39 24.69
CA ARG A 935 -17.00 -20.55 23.82
C ARG A 935 -16.94 -20.97 22.37
N GLN A 936 -15.76 -21.29 21.82
CA GLN A 936 -15.61 -21.88 20.48
C GLN A 936 -16.49 -23.11 20.30
N ALA A 937 -16.46 -24.05 21.26
CA ALA A 937 -17.26 -25.27 21.19
C ALA A 937 -18.77 -25.00 21.32
N ILE A 938 -19.18 -24.07 22.19
CA ILE A 938 -20.58 -23.66 22.35
C ILE A 938 -21.08 -22.97 21.07
N ASN A 939 -20.31 -22.04 20.52
CA ASN A 939 -20.69 -21.26 19.34
C ASN A 939 -20.70 -22.08 18.07
N TYR A 940 -19.85 -23.09 17.96
CA TYR A 940 -19.94 -24.10 16.92
C TYR A 940 -21.32 -24.75 16.91
N ILE A 941 -21.87 -25.08 18.08
CA ILE A 941 -23.22 -25.67 18.23
C ILE A 941 -24.31 -24.62 18.00
N LYS A 942 -24.14 -23.40 18.54
CA LYS A 942 -25.13 -22.32 18.50
C LYS A 942 -25.39 -21.80 17.09
N TYR A 943 -24.33 -21.62 16.29
CA TYR A 943 -24.39 -20.84 15.05
C TYR A 943 -24.17 -21.61 13.74
N ASP A 944 -23.82 -22.90 13.78
CA ASP A 944 -23.54 -23.72 12.57
C ASP A 944 -22.63 -22.99 11.55
N ILE A 945 -21.55 -22.38 12.07
CA ILE A 945 -20.64 -21.53 11.29
C ILE A 945 -20.01 -22.32 10.14
N TYR A 946 -19.60 -23.55 10.46
CA TYR A 946 -18.83 -24.44 9.60
C TYR A 946 -19.71 -25.51 8.93
N ARG A 947 -20.77 -25.09 8.24
CA ARG A 947 -21.62 -25.98 7.41
C ARG A 947 -20.76 -26.86 6.51
N GLY A 948 -21.01 -28.16 6.52
CA GLY A 948 -20.22 -29.14 5.74
C GLY A 948 -18.97 -29.67 6.43
N SER A 949 -18.74 -29.35 7.71
CA SER A 949 -17.70 -29.96 8.56
C SER A 949 -17.66 -31.48 8.39
N CYS A 950 -16.47 -32.04 8.21
CA CYS A 950 -16.21 -33.47 7.97
C CYS A 950 -16.76 -34.04 6.64
N ARG A 951 -17.30 -33.22 5.71
CA ARG A 951 -17.90 -33.69 4.44
C ARG A 951 -17.39 -32.98 3.18
N GLY A 952 -16.61 -31.91 3.30
CA GLY A 952 -16.04 -31.19 2.15
C GLY A 952 -15.17 -30.00 2.54
N GLU A 953 -14.72 -29.27 1.51
CA GLU A 953 -14.01 -27.98 1.62
C GLU A 953 -14.98 -26.88 2.08
N ILE A 954 -14.55 -26.03 3.00
CA ILE A 954 -15.32 -24.91 3.53
C ILE A 954 -14.70 -23.62 3.01
N ALA A 955 -15.46 -22.85 2.22
CA ALA A 955 -15.00 -21.58 1.66
C ALA A 955 -14.75 -20.54 2.77
N LEU A 956 -13.58 -19.89 2.75
CA LEU A 956 -13.20 -18.87 3.72
C LEU A 956 -14.06 -17.61 3.62
N ASP A 957 -14.46 -17.20 2.41
CA ASP A 957 -15.31 -16.03 2.20
C ASP A 957 -16.67 -16.16 2.89
N GLU A 958 -17.39 -17.24 2.61
CA GLU A 958 -18.70 -17.52 3.21
C GLU A 958 -18.59 -17.63 4.74
N THR A 959 -17.51 -18.26 5.23
CA THR A 959 -17.28 -18.43 6.67
C THR A 959 -17.00 -17.10 7.36
N SER A 960 -16.15 -16.26 6.76
CA SER A 960 -15.79 -14.95 7.31
C SER A 960 -17.03 -14.04 7.38
N GLN A 961 -17.87 -14.03 6.33
CA GLN A 961 -19.13 -13.29 6.32
C GLN A 961 -20.11 -13.76 7.40
N LYS A 962 -20.26 -15.07 7.60
CA LYS A 962 -21.10 -15.61 8.70
C LYS A 962 -20.59 -15.17 10.07
N ILE A 963 -19.29 -15.31 10.30
CA ILE A 963 -18.64 -14.89 11.54
C ILE A 963 -18.90 -13.40 11.80
N HIS A 964 -18.74 -12.55 10.78
CA HIS A 964 -19.04 -11.12 10.88
C HIS A 964 -20.47 -10.86 11.33
N ASN A 965 -21.44 -11.49 10.65
CA ASN A 965 -22.84 -11.32 10.93
C ASN A 965 -23.17 -11.73 12.37
N ILE A 966 -22.55 -12.80 12.89
CA ILE A 966 -22.71 -13.22 14.27
C ILE A 966 -22.13 -12.17 15.24
N THR A 967 -20.87 -11.76 15.06
CA THR A 967 -20.23 -10.75 15.94
C THR A 967 -20.95 -9.41 15.94
N LYS A 968 -21.70 -9.12 14.87
CA LYS A 968 -22.50 -7.91 14.75
C LYS A 968 -23.81 -8.01 15.53
N HIS A 969 -24.51 -9.14 15.48
CA HIS A 969 -25.81 -9.31 16.14
C HIS A 969 -25.71 -9.68 17.62
N ASP A 970 -24.61 -10.34 18.01
CA ASP A 970 -24.33 -10.71 19.39
C ASP A 970 -23.03 -10.03 19.85
N SER A 971 -23.16 -8.88 20.52
CA SER A 971 -22.03 -8.06 20.95
C SER A 971 -21.13 -8.73 22.00
N ASP A 972 -21.61 -9.81 22.63
CA ASP A 972 -20.82 -10.60 23.57
C ASP A 972 -19.86 -11.56 22.83
N GLU A 973 -20.07 -11.77 21.51
CA GLU A 973 -19.24 -12.63 20.67
C GLU A 973 -18.10 -11.89 19.98
N LYS A 974 -16.95 -12.57 19.86
CA LYS A 974 -15.75 -12.06 19.18
C LYS A 974 -15.22 -13.11 18.21
N LEU A 975 -14.42 -12.69 17.23
CA LEU A 975 -13.82 -13.59 16.23
C LEU A 975 -13.15 -14.80 16.89
N GLU A 976 -12.41 -14.58 17.98
CA GLU A 976 -11.69 -15.62 18.71
C GLU A 976 -12.63 -16.69 19.29
N TYR A 977 -13.89 -16.36 19.59
CA TYR A 977 -14.91 -17.29 20.09
C TYR A 977 -15.62 -18.06 18.98
N LEU A 978 -15.41 -17.67 17.72
CA LEU A 978 -16.09 -18.22 16.55
C LEU A 978 -15.15 -19.08 15.68
N LEU A 979 -13.86 -19.16 16.05
CA LEU A 979 -12.88 -20.03 15.40
C LEU A 979 -13.22 -21.52 15.53
N PRO A 980 -12.70 -22.40 14.64
CA PRO A 980 -12.96 -23.83 14.73
C PRO A 980 -12.49 -24.38 16.09
N PRO A 981 -13.34 -25.12 16.81
CA PRO A 981 -12.96 -25.70 18.09
C PRO A 981 -11.76 -26.63 17.97
N SER A 982 -10.92 -26.67 19.01
CA SER A 982 -9.68 -27.48 18.97
C SER A 982 -9.87 -29.00 19.06
N PHE A 983 -11.11 -29.49 19.08
CA PHE A 983 -11.45 -30.90 18.83
C PHE A 983 -11.50 -31.23 17.33
N PHE A 984 -11.38 -30.23 16.45
CA PHE A 984 -11.06 -30.41 15.04
C PHE A 984 -9.55 -30.31 14.80
N LYS A 985 -9.08 -31.05 13.80
CA LYS A 985 -7.87 -30.79 13.03
C LYS A 985 -8.27 -29.96 11.82
N VAL A 986 -7.61 -28.82 11.63
CA VAL A 986 -7.92 -27.87 10.57
C VAL A 986 -6.85 -27.96 9.48
N GLY A 987 -7.27 -28.29 8.26
CA GLY A 987 -6.47 -28.12 7.04
C GLY A 987 -6.77 -26.76 6.43
N ILE A 988 -5.72 -26.06 5.97
CA ILE A 988 -5.84 -24.76 5.27
C ILE A 988 -5.32 -24.98 3.86
N TYR A 989 -6.12 -24.64 2.85
CA TYR A 989 -5.78 -24.83 1.44
C TYR A 989 -5.70 -23.50 0.71
N LEU A 990 -4.68 -23.39 -0.13
CA LEU A 990 -4.44 -22.27 -1.03
C LEU A 990 -5.28 -22.40 -2.30
N GLU A 991 -5.42 -21.32 -3.08
CA GLU A 991 -6.18 -21.29 -4.35
C GLU A 991 -5.74 -22.36 -5.37
N ASN A 992 -4.46 -22.69 -5.39
CA ASN A 992 -3.89 -23.76 -6.21
C ASN A 992 -4.08 -25.17 -5.59
N LYS A 993 -4.90 -25.29 -4.55
CA LYS A 993 -5.19 -26.51 -3.77
C LYS A 993 -4.00 -27.12 -3.03
N VAL A 994 -2.89 -26.39 -2.91
CA VAL A 994 -1.76 -26.79 -2.06
C VAL A 994 -2.18 -26.66 -0.60
N GLU A 995 -1.97 -27.70 0.19
CA GLU A 995 -2.21 -27.65 1.64
C GLU A 995 -1.10 -26.83 2.31
N PHE A 996 -1.44 -26.03 3.31
CA PHE A 996 -0.48 -25.25 4.10
C PHE A 996 0.67 -26.10 4.67
N SER A 997 0.43 -27.39 4.96
CA SER A 997 1.46 -28.32 5.40
C SER A 997 2.52 -28.67 4.34
N GLU A 998 2.28 -28.38 3.07
CA GLU A 998 3.23 -28.63 1.98
C GLU A 998 4.21 -27.46 1.77
N LEU A 999 3.98 -26.32 2.44
CA LEU A 999 4.90 -25.19 2.43
C LEU A 999 6.26 -25.58 3.03
N SER A 1000 7.32 -24.92 2.55
CA SER A 1000 8.67 -25.08 3.11
C SER A 1000 8.73 -24.64 4.57
N SER A 1001 9.73 -25.13 5.31
CA SER A 1001 9.93 -24.73 6.71
C SER A 1001 10.12 -23.21 6.86
N GLY A 1002 10.85 -22.58 5.95
CA GLY A 1002 11.06 -21.13 5.92
C GLY A 1002 9.78 -20.33 5.70
N GLU A 1003 8.96 -20.71 4.71
CA GLU A 1003 7.66 -20.07 4.45
C GLU A 1003 6.74 -20.20 5.68
N LYS A 1004 6.64 -21.41 6.27
CA LYS A 1004 5.85 -21.64 7.48
C LYS A 1004 6.31 -20.78 8.65
N GLN A 1005 7.62 -20.73 8.92
CA GLN A 1005 8.16 -19.96 10.04
C GLN A 1005 7.85 -18.47 9.88
N LYS A 1006 8.03 -17.89 8.69
CA LYS A 1006 7.70 -16.49 8.40
C LYS A 1006 6.22 -16.21 8.68
N ILE A 1007 5.33 -17.06 8.17
CA ILE A 1007 3.88 -16.92 8.38
C ILE A 1007 3.52 -17.05 9.87
N TYR A 1008 4.13 -17.98 10.59
CA TYR A 1008 3.89 -18.18 12.02
C TYR A 1008 4.32 -16.98 12.86
N VAL A 1009 5.50 -16.44 12.60
CA VAL A 1009 6.03 -15.25 13.29
C VAL A 1009 5.12 -14.06 13.07
N ILE A 1010 4.82 -13.73 11.80
CA ILE A 1010 3.95 -12.60 11.47
C ILE A 1010 2.57 -12.81 12.10
N SER A 1011 1.98 -14.00 11.93
CA SER A 1011 0.66 -14.31 12.51
C SER A 1011 0.64 -14.19 14.03
N SER A 1012 1.72 -14.53 14.71
CA SER A 1012 1.80 -14.37 16.16
C SER A 1012 1.91 -12.91 16.58
N ILE A 1013 2.74 -12.12 15.89
CA ILE A 1013 2.85 -10.68 16.13
C ILE A 1013 1.47 -10.02 15.96
N LEU A 1014 0.77 -10.29 14.85
CA LEU A 1014 -0.56 -9.72 14.61
C LEU A 1014 -1.57 -10.13 15.69
N TYR A 1015 -1.55 -11.40 16.09
CA TYR A 1015 -2.40 -11.92 17.16
C TYR A 1015 -2.13 -11.21 18.49
N HIS A 1016 -0.86 -11.00 18.86
CA HIS A 1016 -0.50 -10.34 20.10
C HIS A 1016 -0.88 -8.85 20.09
N LEU A 1017 -0.62 -8.14 19.00
CA LEU A 1017 -1.03 -6.73 18.84
C LEU A 1017 -2.54 -6.55 18.98
N ARG A 1018 -3.34 -7.40 18.32
CA ARG A 1018 -4.81 -7.34 18.41
C ARG A 1018 -5.33 -7.58 19.83
N ASN A 1019 -4.81 -8.59 20.51
CA ASN A 1019 -5.28 -8.88 21.87
C ASN A 1019 -4.91 -7.76 22.83
N LEU A 1020 -3.69 -7.20 22.74
CA LEU A 1020 -3.27 -6.05 23.54
C LEU A 1020 -4.18 -4.85 23.30
N ASP A 1021 -4.47 -4.52 22.04
CA ASP A 1021 -5.38 -3.43 21.68
C ASP A 1021 -6.78 -3.66 22.27
N SER A 1022 -7.27 -4.91 22.25
CA SER A 1022 -8.57 -5.28 22.81
C SER A 1022 -8.64 -5.20 24.35
N VAL A 1023 -7.52 -5.48 25.05
CA VAL A 1023 -7.44 -5.31 26.50
C VAL A 1023 -7.51 -3.83 26.85
N SER A 1024 -6.84 -2.97 26.09
CA SER A 1024 -6.90 -1.51 26.25
C SER A 1024 -8.30 -0.96 25.99
N ALA A 1025 -9.03 -1.53 25.01
CA ALA A 1025 -10.43 -1.22 24.73
C ALA A 1025 -11.39 -1.63 25.86
N SER A 1026 -11.00 -2.60 26.70
CA SER A 1026 -11.87 -3.05 27.79
C SER A 1026 -12.12 -1.90 28.78
N GLY A 1027 -13.38 -1.63 29.11
CA GLY A 1027 -13.74 -0.59 30.09
C GLY A 1027 -13.29 -0.91 31.52
N ASN A 1028 -12.62 -2.03 31.74
CA ASN A 1028 -12.14 -2.46 33.04
C ASN A 1028 -10.96 -1.58 33.48
N LYS A 1029 -11.14 -0.90 34.62
CA LYS A 1029 -10.14 -0.01 35.20
C LYS A 1029 -9.08 -0.76 36.01
N ASP A 1030 -9.34 -2.01 36.34
CA ASP A 1030 -8.46 -2.83 37.19
C ASP A 1030 -7.36 -3.54 36.39
N LEU A 1031 -7.43 -3.52 35.05
CA LEU A 1031 -6.41 -4.14 34.19
C LEU A 1031 -5.31 -3.16 33.82
N ILE A 1032 -4.08 -3.65 33.79
CA ILE A 1032 -2.93 -2.95 33.22
C ILE A 1032 -3.13 -2.85 31.70
N LYS A 1033 -2.90 -1.64 31.15
CA LYS A 1033 -3.07 -1.32 29.74
C LYS A 1033 -1.77 -0.81 29.17
N PHE A 1034 -1.36 -1.37 28.03
CA PHE A 1034 -0.15 -0.97 27.33
C PHE A 1034 -0.53 -0.24 26.05
N ASN A 1035 0.01 0.96 25.88
CA ASN A 1035 -0.15 1.75 24.66
C ASN A 1035 1.02 1.56 23.69
N TYR A 1036 2.06 0.83 24.10
CA TYR A 1036 3.27 0.62 23.33
C TYR A 1036 3.65 -0.86 23.36
N VAL A 1037 4.29 -1.34 22.30
CA VAL A 1037 4.70 -2.75 22.20
C VAL A 1037 6.15 -2.84 21.73
N ASN A 1038 6.97 -3.58 22.46
CA ASN A 1038 8.34 -3.89 22.09
C ASN A 1038 8.44 -5.35 21.63
N ILE A 1039 9.10 -5.60 20.50
CA ILE A 1039 9.23 -6.93 19.92
C ILE A 1039 10.70 -7.24 19.66
N PHE A 1040 11.23 -8.20 20.41
CA PHE A 1040 12.55 -8.77 20.15
C PHE A 1040 12.41 -9.94 19.18
N LEU A 1041 13.16 -9.88 18.07
CA LEU A 1041 13.22 -10.93 17.06
C LEU A 1041 14.63 -11.50 17.06
N ASP A 1042 14.86 -12.52 17.87
CA ASP A 1042 16.17 -13.14 18.09
C ASP A 1042 16.36 -14.35 17.18
N GLU A 1043 17.26 -14.21 16.20
CA GLU A 1043 17.54 -15.20 15.15
C GLU A 1043 16.25 -15.70 14.47
N VAL A 1044 15.33 -14.78 14.17
CA VAL A 1044 14.03 -15.13 13.58
C VAL A 1044 14.18 -15.73 12.18
N GLU A 1045 15.28 -15.43 11.50
CA GLU A 1045 15.58 -15.81 10.12
C GLU A 1045 16.20 -17.21 9.94
N LEU A 1046 16.35 -18.01 11.00
CA LEU A 1046 17.11 -19.28 10.97
C LEU A 1046 16.73 -20.24 9.84
N CYS A 1047 15.44 -20.35 9.48
CA CYS A 1047 15.00 -21.20 8.36
C CYS A 1047 14.62 -20.41 7.11
N PHE A 1048 14.85 -19.09 7.07
CA PHE A 1048 14.47 -18.26 5.93
C PHE A 1048 15.45 -18.45 4.78
N HIS A 1049 14.91 -18.74 3.61
CA HIS A 1049 15.64 -18.52 2.36
C HIS A 1049 16.07 -17.05 2.26
N PRO A 1050 17.22 -16.69 1.66
CA PRO A 1050 17.68 -15.30 1.54
C PRO A 1050 16.62 -14.32 1.02
N GLU A 1051 15.81 -14.76 0.04
CA GLU A 1051 14.70 -13.95 -0.49
C GLU A 1051 13.62 -13.64 0.55
N LEU A 1052 13.34 -14.58 1.47
CA LEU A 1052 12.42 -14.36 2.59
C LEU A 1052 13.00 -13.40 3.61
N GLN A 1053 14.32 -13.37 3.80
CA GLN A 1053 15.01 -12.40 4.67
C GLN A 1053 14.90 -10.99 4.07
N ARG A 1054 15.18 -10.85 2.77
CA ARG A 1054 15.09 -9.59 2.02
C ARG A 1054 13.69 -8.98 2.02
N THR A 1055 12.65 -9.81 1.98
CA THR A 1055 11.24 -9.35 1.96
C THR A 1055 10.61 -9.24 3.34
N PHE A 1056 11.30 -9.63 4.41
CA PHE A 1056 10.68 -9.80 5.73
C PHE A 1056 10.13 -8.51 6.33
N ILE A 1057 10.92 -7.42 6.34
CA ILE A 1057 10.49 -6.13 6.90
C ILE A 1057 9.33 -5.55 6.08
N TYR A 1058 9.39 -5.66 4.75
CA TYR A 1058 8.29 -5.26 3.86
C TYR A 1058 6.99 -5.99 4.19
N ASP A 1059 7.02 -7.33 4.26
CA ASP A 1059 5.82 -8.13 4.54
C ASP A 1059 5.28 -7.92 5.95
N LEU A 1060 6.17 -7.73 6.93
CA LEU A 1060 5.80 -7.41 8.30
C LEU A 1060 5.07 -6.06 8.38
N ARG A 1061 5.62 -5.00 7.77
CA ARG A 1061 4.98 -3.67 7.71
C ARG A 1061 3.62 -3.75 7.02
N LYS A 1062 3.56 -4.45 5.89
CA LYS A 1062 2.34 -4.69 5.11
C LYS A 1062 1.28 -5.42 5.92
N ALA A 1063 1.65 -6.42 6.70
CA ALA A 1063 0.74 -7.16 7.57
C ALA A 1063 0.21 -6.31 8.73
N ILE A 1064 1.07 -5.52 9.38
CA ILE A 1064 0.68 -4.64 10.50
C ILE A 1064 -0.24 -3.51 10.02
N ASN A 1065 0.01 -2.93 8.84
CA ASN A 1065 -0.80 -1.85 8.27
C ASN A 1065 -2.27 -2.24 8.04
N LYS A 1066 -2.59 -3.54 8.02
CA LYS A 1066 -3.98 -4.02 7.92
C LYS A 1066 -4.71 -4.02 9.25
N LEU A 1067 -3.99 -4.05 10.37
CA LEU A 1067 -4.58 -4.01 11.69
C LEU A 1067 -5.08 -2.60 11.99
N ASN A 1068 -6.37 -2.50 12.32
CA ASN A 1068 -6.92 -1.28 12.87
C ASN A 1068 -6.69 -1.24 14.40
N LEU A 1069 -5.47 -0.90 14.81
CA LEU A 1069 -5.13 -0.72 16.22
C LEU A 1069 -5.66 0.63 16.67
N ASN A 1070 -6.48 0.68 17.72
CA ASN A 1070 -7.09 1.91 18.22
C ASN A 1070 -6.38 2.46 19.46
N TYR A 1071 -5.66 1.65 20.22
CA TYR A 1071 -5.09 2.03 21.51
C TYR A 1071 -3.56 1.93 21.55
N ILE A 1072 -2.95 1.14 20.65
CA ILE A 1072 -1.48 1.06 20.52
C ILE A 1072 -0.92 2.24 19.71
N TYR A 1073 -0.10 3.11 20.30
CA TYR A 1073 0.47 4.30 19.66
C TYR A 1073 1.75 4.01 18.88
N GLY A 1074 2.57 3.07 19.36
CA GLY A 1074 3.82 2.71 18.70
C GLY A 1074 4.31 1.29 18.96
N VAL A 1075 5.06 0.74 18.00
CA VAL A 1075 5.67 -0.58 18.08
C VAL A 1075 7.16 -0.49 17.77
N ASN A 1076 7.99 -1.03 18.67
CA ASN A 1076 9.43 -1.20 18.47
C ASN A 1076 9.71 -2.63 17.99
N PHE A 1077 10.49 -2.76 16.92
CA PHE A 1077 11.13 -4.02 16.54
C PHE A 1077 12.63 -3.92 16.77
N CYS A 1078 13.19 -4.88 17.49
CA CYS A 1078 14.62 -5.02 17.68
C CYS A 1078 15.04 -6.40 17.18
N PHE A 1079 15.71 -6.42 16.03
CA PHE A 1079 16.28 -7.62 15.43
C PHE A 1079 17.60 -7.97 16.10
N VAL A 1080 17.77 -9.21 16.53
CA VAL A 1080 19.08 -9.75 16.92
C VAL A 1080 19.44 -10.76 15.85
N THR A 1081 20.20 -10.31 14.86
CA THR A 1081 20.31 -11.01 13.56
C THR A 1081 21.74 -11.11 13.06
N HIS A 1082 21.97 -12.16 12.27
CA HIS A 1082 23.17 -12.37 11.48
C HIS A 1082 22.92 -12.23 9.96
N SER A 1083 21.78 -11.65 9.55
CA SER A 1083 21.37 -11.52 8.16
C SER A 1083 21.80 -10.18 7.55
N PRO A 1084 22.68 -10.16 6.54
CA PRO A 1084 23.00 -8.92 5.82
C PRO A 1084 21.77 -8.36 5.09
N PHE A 1085 20.84 -9.23 4.67
CA PHE A 1085 19.63 -8.82 3.95
C PHE A 1085 18.70 -8.01 4.85
N LEU A 1086 18.50 -8.42 6.10
CA LEU A 1086 17.73 -7.63 7.06
C LEU A 1086 18.42 -6.30 7.38
N LEU A 1087 19.75 -6.29 7.51
CA LEU A 1087 20.50 -5.05 7.77
C LEU A 1087 20.45 -4.06 6.62
N SER A 1088 20.29 -4.53 5.37
CA SER A 1088 20.17 -3.66 4.21
C SER A 1088 18.91 -2.79 4.21
N ASP A 1089 17.90 -3.13 5.02
CA ASP A 1089 16.68 -2.33 5.22
C ASP A 1089 16.75 -1.40 6.45
N ILE A 1090 17.81 -1.48 7.27
CA ILE A 1090 17.92 -0.75 8.54
C ILE A 1090 19.03 0.29 8.45
N PRO A 1091 18.77 1.58 8.74
CA PRO A 1091 19.81 2.62 8.79
C PRO A 1091 20.88 2.34 9.85
N SER A 1092 22.12 2.77 9.58
CA SER A 1092 23.26 2.52 10.49
C SER A 1092 23.09 3.16 11.86
N GLY A 1093 22.36 4.29 11.93
CA GLY A 1093 21.99 4.95 13.18
C GLY A 1093 21.08 4.12 14.10
N ASN A 1094 20.43 3.07 13.58
CA ASN A 1094 19.54 2.19 14.32
C ASN A 1094 20.17 0.81 14.61
N ILE A 1095 21.47 0.66 14.37
CA ILE A 1095 22.19 -0.60 14.54
C ILE A 1095 23.20 -0.46 15.69
N MET A 1096 23.12 -1.38 16.65
CA MET A 1096 24.14 -1.56 17.68
C MET A 1096 25.14 -2.63 17.24
N PHE A 1097 26.37 -2.21 16.96
CA PHE A 1097 27.48 -3.10 16.64
C PHE A 1097 28.24 -3.51 17.91
N LEU A 1098 28.33 -4.82 18.19
CA LEU A 1098 29.08 -5.40 19.30
C LEU A 1098 30.35 -6.09 18.79
N ASP A 1099 31.50 -5.61 19.25
CA ASP A 1099 32.82 -6.21 18.99
C ASP A 1099 33.59 -6.39 20.32
N ASN A 1100 34.17 -7.58 20.51
CA ASN A 1100 34.98 -7.91 21.68
C ASN A 1100 36.44 -7.42 21.54
N ASN A 1101 36.87 -6.94 20.36
CA ASN A 1101 38.28 -6.71 20.05
C ASN A 1101 38.83 -5.29 20.26
N LYS A 1102 38.12 -4.36 20.94
CA LYS A 1102 38.62 -2.98 21.12
C LYS A 1102 38.61 -2.49 22.55
N ASP A 1103 39.53 -3.06 23.34
CA ASP A 1103 40.11 -2.45 24.55
C ASP A 1103 41.64 -2.28 24.44
N LYS A 1104 42.19 -2.19 23.21
CA LYS A 1104 43.56 -1.72 23.01
C LYS A 1104 43.55 -0.27 22.53
N SER A 1105 43.89 0.59 23.48
CA SER A 1105 44.20 2.01 23.43
C SER A 1105 45.11 2.44 22.27
N THR A 1106 44.60 2.44 21.05
CA THR A 1106 45.19 3.16 19.92
C THR A 1106 44.09 3.66 18.98
N SER A 1107 43.75 4.94 19.14
CA SER A 1107 42.96 5.80 18.24
C SER A 1107 41.43 5.60 18.27
N PRO A 1108 40.67 6.52 18.90
CA PRO A 1108 39.20 6.57 18.84
C PRO A 1108 38.62 6.79 17.43
N ASN A 1109 39.45 7.14 16.44
CA ASN A 1109 39.01 7.61 15.12
C ASN A 1109 39.08 6.58 13.98
N LYS A 1110 39.11 5.27 14.29
CA LYS A 1110 38.94 4.21 13.27
C LYS A 1110 37.58 3.50 13.30
N LEU A 1111 36.76 3.77 14.32
CA LEU A 1111 35.36 3.29 14.33
C LEU A 1111 34.47 4.23 13.51
N SER A 1112 34.73 5.54 13.53
CA SER A 1112 33.92 6.54 12.83
C SER A 1112 34.06 6.56 11.30
N SER A 1113 35.07 5.90 10.72
CA SER A 1113 35.32 5.92 9.27
C SER A 1113 34.92 4.65 8.53
N ILE A 1114 34.44 3.61 9.23
CA ILE A 1114 34.13 2.28 8.65
C ILE A 1114 32.63 1.93 8.71
N HIS A 1115 31.81 2.68 9.45
CA HIS A 1115 30.37 2.47 9.46
C HIS A 1115 29.73 3.06 8.19
N GLN A 1116 29.87 2.31 7.10
CA GLN A 1116 29.13 2.53 5.87
C GLN A 1116 27.64 2.64 6.17
N ASN A 1117 26.93 3.51 5.46
CA ASN A 1117 25.46 3.52 5.47
C ASN A 1117 24.99 2.11 5.13
N THR A 1118 24.23 1.48 6.03
CA THR A 1118 23.75 0.10 5.86
C THR A 1118 22.49 0.00 5.01
N PHE A 1119 21.67 1.06 5.01
CA PHE A 1119 20.46 1.12 4.21
C PHE A 1119 20.80 1.08 2.71
N ALA A 1120 20.25 0.11 2.00
CA ALA A 1120 20.54 -0.22 0.60
C ALA A 1120 22.03 -0.50 0.29
N ALA A 1121 22.81 -0.94 1.28
CA ALA A 1121 24.23 -1.26 1.10
C ALA A 1121 24.48 -2.56 0.34
N ASN A 1122 25.70 -2.72 -0.18
CA ASN A 1122 26.14 -3.96 -0.80
C ASN A 1122 26.22 -5.09 0.25
N VAL A 1123 25.64 -6.25 -0.07
CA VAL A 1123 25.61 -7.41 0.82
C VAL A 1123 27.00 -7.92 1.18
N HIS A 1124 27.98 -7.85 0.27
CA HIS A 1124 29.36 -8.25 0.57
C HIS A 1124 30.03 -7.34 1.60
N ASP A 1125 29.78 -6.03 1.52
CA ASP A 1125 30.30 -5.05 2.47
C ASP A 1125 29.63 -5.26 3.83
N LEU A 1126 28.30 -5.46 3.87
CA LEU A 1126 27.57 -5.79 5.09
C LEU A 1126 28.04 -7.12 5.73
N LEU A 1127 28.42 -8.11 4.92
CA LEU A 1127 28.93 -9.38 5.42
C LEU A 1127 30.28 -9.20 6.13
N ILE A 1128 31.18 -8.41 5.54
CA ILE A 1128 32.52 -8.15 6.06
C ILE A 1128 32.44 -7.19 7.25
N ASP A 1129 31.88 -5.99 7.05
CA ASP A 1129 31.86 -4.91 8.02
C ASP A 1129 30.81 -5.15 9.12
N GLY A 1130 29.64 -5.67 8.75
CA GLY A 1130 28.52 -5.87 9.68
C GLY A 1130 28.69 -7.09 10.60
N PHE A 1131 29.14 -8.24 10.07
CA PHE A 1131 29.35 -9.45 10.89
C PHE A 1131 30.81 -9.67 11.30
N PHE A 1132 31.66 -8.68 11.04
CA PHE A 1132 33.07 -8.71 11.41
C PHE A 1132 33.81 -9.92 10.79
N MET A 1133 33.42 -10.32 9.58
CA MET A 1133 34.07 -11.43 8.87
C MET A 1133 35.41 -10.98 8.31
N ASP A 1134 36.41 -11.87 8.37
CA ASP A 1134 37.75 -11.56 7.84
C ASP A 1134 37.79 -11.58 6.30
N SER A 1135 36.87 -12.32 5.65
CA SER A 1135 36.77 -12.46 4.20
C SER A 1135 35.42 -13.05 3.80
N SER A 1136 34.92 -12.70 2.61
CA SER A 1136 33.75 -13.33 1.98
C SER A 1136 34.07 -14.66 1.27
N ILE A 1137 35.35 -15.00 1.12
CA ILE A 1137 35.81 -16.26 0.51
C ILE A 1137 35.93 -17.33 1.59
N GLY A 1138 35.40 -18.52 1.32
CA GLY A 1138 35.50 -19.66 2.23
C GLY A 1138 36.95 -20.03 2.56
N LYS A 1139 37.23 -20.32 3.84
CA LYS A 1139 38.60 -20.51 4.34
C LYS A 1139 39.38 -21.61 3.61
N PHE A 1140 38.72 -22.69 3.22
CA PHE A 1140 39.34 -23.77 2.44
C PHE A 1140 39.79 -23.30 1.03
N ALA A 1141 38.94 -22.55 0.33
CA ALA A 1141 39.28 -21.98 -0.97
C ALA A 1141 40.43 -20.97 -0.83
N GLU A 1142 40.38 -20.13 0.20
CA GLU A 1142 41.45 -19.19 0.53
C GLU A 1142 42.79 -19.91 0.77
N GLU A 1143 42.82 -20.95 1.61
CA GLU A 1143 44.04 -21.72 1.87
C GLU A 1143 44.53 -22.46 0.62
N THR A 1144 43.63 -22.99 -0.21
CA THR A 1144 44.01 -23.65 -1.47
C THR A 1144 44.68 -22.68 -2.44
N ILE A 1145 44.15 -21.45 -2.58
CA ILE A 1145 44.78 -20.40 -3.39
C ILE A 1145 46.12 -19.99 -2.76
N ARG A 1146 46.17 -19.83 -1.43
CA ARG A 1146 47.40 -19.51 -0.70
C ARG A 1146 48.47 -20.59 -0.85
N GLU A 1147 48.12 -21.86 -0.98
CA GLU A 1147 49.07 -22.94 -1.26
C GLU A 1147 49.73 -22.75 -2.62
N ILE A 1148 48.97 -22.42 -3.67
CA ILE A 1148 49.54 -22.11 -5.00
C ILE A 1148 50.48 -20.90 -4.91
N VAL A 1149 50.07 -19.83 -4.22
CA VAL A 1149 50.88 -18.62 -4.02
C VAL A 1149 52.15 -18.92 -3.22
N LYS A 1150 52.07 -19.76 -2.17
CA LYS A 1150 53.24 -20.19 -1.38
C LYS A 1150 54.18 -21.04 -2.22
N PHE A 1151 53.66 -21.95 -3.04
CA PHE A 1151 54.45 -22.78 -3.94
C PHE A 1151 55.15 -21.93 -5.01
N HIS A 1152 54.43 -21.02 -5.64
CA HIS A 1152 54.97 -20.00 -6.55
C HIS A 1152 56.09 -19.19 -5.88
N SER A 1153 55.88 -18.75 -4.64
CA SER A 1153 56.91 -18.03 -3.87
C SER A 1153 58.18 -18.86 -3.61
N LYS A 1154 58.04 -20.18 -3.34
CA LYS A 1154 59.18 -21.11 -3.20
C LYS A 1154 59.95 -21.24 -4.53
N VAL A 1155 59.23 -21.42 -5.64
CA VAL A 1155 59.82 -21.54 -6.98
C VAL A 1155 60.53 -20.25 -7.39
N ILE A 1156 59.99 -19.07 -7.08
CA ILE A 1156 60.65 -17.79 -7.38
C ILE A 1156 61.97 -17.63 -6.61
N ARG A 1157 62.05 -18.10 -5.36
CA ARG A 1157 63.23 -17.99 -4.49
C ARG A 1157 64.39 -18.91 -4.88
N ASN A 1158 64.23 -19.77 -5.91
CA ASN A 1158 65.22 -20.75 -6.37
C ASN A 1158 65.66 -21.74 -5.27
N ASP A 1159 64.73 -22.22 -4.44
CA ASP A 1159 64.97 -23.42 -3.63
C ASP A 1159 65.19 -24.65 -4.56
N ASP A 1160 65.83 -25.72 -4.07
CA ASP A 1160 66.31 -26.88 -4.88
C ASP A 1160 65.34 -27.31 -6.02
N ILE A 1161 65.67 -26.88 -7.24
CA ILE A 1161 64.78 -26.88 -8.42
C ILE A 1161 64.35 -28.31 -8.78
N ASN A 1162 65.19 -29.31 -8.56
CA ASN A 1162 64.86 -30.70 -8.86
C ASN A 1162 63.84 -31.26 -7.88
N SER A 1163 63.98 -30.97 -6.58
CA SER A 1163 63.01 -31.36 -5.55
C SER A 1163 61.65 -30.69 -5.75
N LEU A 1164 61.64 -29.41 -6.14
CA LEU A 1164 60.40 -28.67 -6.40
C LEU A 1164 59.68 -29.15 -7.67
N LYS A 1165 60.41 -29.65 -8.67
CA LYS A 1165 59.82 -30.21 -9.89
C LYS A 1165 59.00 -31.48 -9.61
N GLU A 1166 59.52 -32.37 -8.78
CA GLU A 1166 58.78 -33.56 -8.33
C GLU A 1166 57.58 -33.19 -7.45
N GLU A 1167 57.73 -32.23 -6.53
CA GLU A 1167 56.63 -31.70 -5.70
C GLU A 1167 55.52 -31.10 -6.57
N TYR A 1168 55.86 -30.28 -7.57
CA TYR A 1168 54.89 -29.71 -8.51
C TYR A 1168 54.17 -30.79 -9.33
N LEU A 1169 54.88 -31.78 -9.87
CA LEU A 1169 54.26 -32.85 -10.66
C LEU A 1169 53.21 -33.64 -9.84
N SER A 1170 53.42 -33.77 -8.54
CA SER A 1170 52.45 -34.41 -7.63
C SER A 1170 51.22 -33.52 -7.32
N LEU A 1171 51.34 -32.20 -7.49
CA LEU A 1171 50.30 -31.21 -7.19
C LEU A 1171 49.65 -30.58 -8.44
N SER A 1172 50.21 -30.81 -9.61
CA SER A 1172 49.88 -30.10 -10.86
C SER A 1172 48.42 -30.28 -11.27
N GLU A 1173 47.91 -31.50 -11.27
CA GLU A 1173 46.50 -31.79 -11.58
C GLU A 1173 45.56 -31.03 -10.64
N ARG A 1174 45.88 -30.99 -9.34
CA ARG A 1174 45.09 -30.26 -8.34
C ARG A 1174 45.18 -28.75 -8.54
N PHE A 1175 46.35 -28.22 -8.87
CA PHE A 1175 46.55 -26.79 -9.09
C PHE A 1175 45.84 -26.31 -10.36
N GLU A 1176 45.92 -27.07 -11.45
CA GLU A 1176 45.19 -26.79 -12.69
C GLU A 1176 43.69 -26.86 -12.47
N TYR A 1177 43.20 -27.92 -11.81
CA TYR A 1177 41.78 -28.02 -11.47
C TYR A 1177 41.33 -26.87 -10.59
N THR A 1178 42.14 -26.46 -9.60
CA THR A 1178 41.85 -25.30 -8.75
C THR A 1178 41.72 -24.03 -9.60
N HIS A 1179 42.62 -23.79 -10.55
CA HIS A 1179 42.52 -22.66 -11.48
C HIS A 1179 41.23 -22.72 -12.33
N GLU A 1180 40.88 -23.90 -12.86
CA GLU A 1180 39.69 -24.06 -13.71
C GLU A 1180 38.38 -23.72 -12.99
N ILE A 1181 38.23 -24.14 -11.72
CA ILE A 1181 36.99 -23.96 -10.95
C ILE A 1181 36.84 -22.58 -10.31
N ILE A 1182 37.89 -21.74 -10.26
CA ILE A 1182 37.76 -20.36 -9.76
C ILE A 1182 36.81 -19.58 -10.67
N SER A 1183 35.76 -19.01 -10.06
CA SER A 1183 34.72 -18.25 -10.76
C SER A 1183 35.04 -16.76 -10.90
N ASP A 1184 35.76 -16.17 -9.94
CA ASP A 1184 36.19 -14.77 -10.00
C ASP A 1184 37.28 -14.59 -11.07
N SER A 1185 37.00 -13.79 -12.09
CA SER A 1185 37.86 -13.63 -13.27
C SER A 1185 39.21 -12.99 -12.94
N TYR A 1186 39.25 -12.10 -11.94
CA TYR A 1186 40.48 -11.44 -11.49
C TYR A 1186 41.37 -12.44 -10.74
N ILE A 1187 40.83 -13.12 -9.73
CA ILE A 1187 41.56 -14.14 -8.96
C ILE A 1187 42.04 -15.26 -9.88
N LYS A 1188 41.18 -15.74 -10.79
CA LYS A 1188 41.53 -16.75 -11.80
C LYS A 1188 42.71 -16.30 -12.64
N GLY A 1189 42.67 -15.05 -13.09
CA GLY A 1189 43.74 -14.43 -13.87
C GLY A 1189 45.08 -14.33 -13.14
N VAL A 1190 45.06 -14.05 -11.83
CA VAL A 1190 46.27 -14.01 -10.98
C VAL A 1190 46.83 -15.42 -10.76
N VAL A 1191 45.97 -16.40 -10.46
CA VAL A 1191 46.38 -17.79 -10.26
C VAL A 1191 46.96 -18.38 -11.55
N TYR A 1192 46.36 -18.10 -12.71
CA TYR A 1192 46.90 -18.50 -14.01
C TYR A 1192 48.34 -17.99 -14.21
N ASN A 1193 48.58 -16.70 -13.95
CA ASN A 1193 49.91 -16.13 -14.08
C ASN A 1193 50.93 -16.84 -13.17
N HIS A 1194 50.56 -17.10 -11.91
CA HIS A 1194 51.43 -17.82 -10.98
C HIS A 1194 51.73 -19.26 -11.45
N LEU A 1195 50.73 -20.00 -11.94
CA LEU A 1195 50.93 -21.36 -12.45
C LEU A 1195 51.80 -21.38 -13.71
N SER A 1196 51.57 -20.44 -14.60
CA SER A 1196 52.36 -20.24 -15.80
C SER A 1196 53.82 -19.94 -15.49
N GLU A 1197 54.10 -19.03 -14.54
CA GLU A 1197 55.45 -18.73 -14.07
C GLU A 1197 56.11 -19.92 -13.37
N ILE A 1198 55.35 -20.72 -12.61
CA ILE A 1198 55.85 -21.98 -12.03
C ILE A 1198 56.30 -22.94 -13.14
N LYS A 1199 55.47 -23.14 -14.18
CA LYS A 1199 55.79 -24.03 -15.31
C LYS A 1199 57.01 -23.55 -16.08
N ASP A 1200 57.13 -22.24 -16.29
CA ASP A 1200 58.27 -21.63 -16.97
C ASP A 1200 59.57 -21.89 -16.21
N LYS A 1201 59.62 -21.51 -14.92
CA LYS A 1201 60.82 -21.68 -14.08
C LYS A 1201 61.23 -23.13 -13.84
N LEU A 1202 60.28 -24.08 -13.84
CA LEU A 1202 60.56 -25.51 -13.70
C LEU A 1202 60.90 -26.20 -15.03
N ASN A 1203 61.00 -25.45 -16.14
CA ASN A 1203 61.20 -25.96 -17.50
C ASN A 1203 60.17 -27.03 -17.87
N LEU A 1204 58.89 -26.72 -17.71
CA LEU A 1204 57.74 -27.59 -17.99
C LEU A 1204 56.84 -27.08 -19.11
N LEU A 1205 57.10 -25.88 -19.66
CA LEU A 1205 56.38 -25.34 -20.82
C LEU A 1205 56.91 -25.93 -22.14
N GLN A 1206 56.02 -26.23 -23.10
CA GLN A 1206 56.41 -26.45 -24.50
C GLN A 1206 56.53 -25.10 -25.23
N ASP A 1207 57.34 -25.03 -26.30
CA ASP A 1207 57.60 -23.78 -27.07
C ASP A 1207 56.35 -23.02 -27.53
N LYS A 1208 55.20 -23.71 -27.64
CA LYS A 1208 53.92 -23.10 -28.02
C LYS A 1208 53.22 -22.42 -26.85
N ASP A 1209 53.33 -22.98 -25.65
CA ASP A 1209 52.68 -22.47 -24.44
C ASP A 1209 53.39 -21.21 -23.91
N SER A 1210 54.70 -21.08 -24.12
CA SER A 1210 55.45 -19.86 -23.78
C SER A 1210 55.04 -18.66 -24.65
N ILE A 1211 54.76 -18.89 -25.93
CA ILE A 1211 54.31 -17.87 -26.88
C ILE A 1211 52.88 -17.41 -26.54
N GLU A 1212 51.97 -18.33 -26.20
CA GLU A 1212 50.61 -17.96 -25.77
C GLU A 1212 50.61 -17.14 -24.47
N LEU A 1213 51.53 -17.44 -23.56
CA LEU A 1213 51.77 -16.66 -22.34
C LEU A 1213 52.24 -15.24 -22.60
N GLU A 1214 53.21 -15.08 -23.51
CA GLU A 1214 53.73 -13.78 -23.90
C GLU A 1214 52.65 -12.92 -24.57
N ILE A 1215 51.81 -13.54 -25.43
CA ILE A 1215 50.65 -12.88 -26.05
C ILE A 1215 49.66 -12.39 -25.00
N ALA A 1216 49.23 -13.26 -24.06
CA ALA A 1216 48.27 -12.90 -23.03
C ALA A 1216 48.78 -11.79 -22.08
N GLN A 1217 50.08 -11.79 -21.76
CA GLN A 1217 50.71 -10.73 -20.97
C GLN A 1217 50.75 -9.40 -21.71
N LEU A 1218 51.09 -9.41 -23.01
CA LEU A 1218 51.12 -8.22 -23.85
C LEU A 1218 49.72 -7.63 -24.06
N GLU A 1219 48.70 -8.46 -24.24
CA GLU A 1219 47.30 -8.01 -24.36
C GLU A 1219 46.81 -7.31 -23.09
N ARG A 1220 47.04 -7.89 -21.90
CA ARG A 1220 46.72 -7.24 -20.62
C ARG A 1220 47.45 -5.90 -20.43
N LYS A 1221 48.71 -5.82 -20.85
CA LYS A 1221 49.49 -4.58 -20.78
C LYS A 1221 48.90 -3.51 -21.71
N LEU A 1222 48.47 -3.91 -22.90
CA LEU A 1222 47.82 -3.04 -23.87
C LEU A 1222 46.47 -2.52 -23.34
N GLU A 1223 45.68 -3.36 -22.68
CA GLU A 1223 44.38 -3.02 -22.14
C GLU A 1223 44.48 -2.03 -20.96
N ASN A 1224 45.44 -2.25 -20.04
CA ASN A 1224 45.75 -1.30 -18.97
C ASN A 1224 46.22 0.06 -19.53
N LEU A 1225 47.06 0.07 -20.56
CA LEU A 1225 47.52 1.32 -21.19
C LEU A 1225 46.37 2.06 -21.89
N LYS A 1226 45.44 1.34 -22.53
CA LYS A 1226 44.22 1.93 -23.12
C LYS A 1226 43.30 2.51 -22.05
N GLY A 1227 43.13 1.83 -20.92
CA GLY A 1227 42.39 2.34 -19.77
C GLY A 1227 42.98 3.64 -19.22
N ILE A 1228 44.31 3.71 -19.07
CA ILE A 1228 45.02 4.92 -18.65
C ILE A 1228 44.86 6.05 -19.68
N TYR A 1229 44.98 5.76 -20.98
CA TYR A 1229 44.79 6.74 -22.07
C TYR A 1229 43.37 7.31 -22.12
N ASN A 1230 42.35 6.47 -21.89
CA ASN A 1230 40.95 6.89 -21.87
C ASN A 1230 40.54 7.63 -20.58
N ALA A 1231 41.31 7.47 -19.50
CA ALA A 1231 41.09 8.22 -18.26
C ALA A 1231 41.85 9.55 -18.21
N SER A 1232 42.79 9.78 -19.14
CA SER A 1232 43.61 11.00 -19.23
C SER A 1232 43.24 11.92 -20.40
N ASN A 1233 42.29 11.51 -21.25
CA ASN A 1233 41.54 12.33 -22.21
C ASN A 1233 40.08 12.41 -21.76
#